data_AF-E4LK90-F1
#
_entry.id   AF-E4LK90-F1
#
_cell.length_a   1.000
_cell.length_b   1.000
_cell.length_c   1.000
_cell.angle_alpha   90.00
_cell.angle_beta   90.00
_cell.angle_gamma   90.00
#
_symmetry.space_group_name_H-M   'P 1'
#
loop_
_entity.id
_entity.type
_entity.pdbx_description
1 polymer ?
#
loop_
_entity_poly.entity_id
_entity_poly.type
_entity_poly.pdbx_seq_one_letter_code
_entity_poly.pdbx_strand_id
1 'polypeptide(L)'
;MRLYIAEKPSVGRALAACLPQPHRKGNGCIETGAGVVTWLFGHVLRQAEPEEYDARLKRWRAEDLPILPEEWRLVVNESAAQQFAVVKGLIERADEIVHGGDPDREGQLLVDEVLDYLHNEKPVRRILINALDDKSIHDALGDLRDNADFLPLKLSALARARADWLIGMNLSRAYTLAARRAGHDRLVLPIGRVKTPTLALVVRREREIENFKPATYYLLDALFQHAGTGESFRVRWKPSEERTPLDPEGRLVDETAARAALASFGDEPQDGKVVKYERKKVEEPPPLPFSLSALQVLAGKRYGYEPQQVLDTAQKLYEEKLTTYPRSDAEYLPKSQHKNAPKILSNLAGLSDSPLAAWAQAADAEKKSRAWNDEKITAHHAIIPTTVAANPARLSEIERRIYELIARAYIAQFHPNYVYDRTKVELSYHGETFTASGRTERAAGWRAMYRTGKTAETDDAEKDDEESAVLPPMKKGDRADYVSGELGTRQTKPPARFTPATLLQGMKEIHKYVKDEAAKKMLRDVSGIGTEATRASIIEDLIRRRFLHAAGKKKVLTPTDAAYLLIDALPDTMTYPDATAIWEDQLHSMAAGVGTPEEFLAGQANFARDLCAAAARSQIAGGGGVPCPACGRGVMTKRKGKHGDFWGCSAYPQCRMTANDKGGVPDFTGKRIPTAQGSVPHDTNAPNSAPSFTAPAPIRRLRRLLRAVSIRRRRMSRRRWTRCFLEDDMSTFRELGVPQQLAAALEKRGIKEPTPIQEAFIPAAGGGENLVGAAPTGTGKTFAYLLPSLTRIDMNLRAVQLLILAPTHELAVQIADAARTLVQAAELPLTVQALIGGANIKRQIEGLKKKPQIVVGSAARILELSRIGKLRLSDVQILVLDEFDRLLGKQLADDVRAVIRLLPQNRQALLLSATAPTAAIRAADGLFAPRIIRVEDAQTTCENYYHRAAFRDKIKAVQKLTRRLPIRRGIVFVGRGFDAERAVEKLRYEGIRAVSLLGQERRDRRRAALDSIRAGRADLLIATDLAARGLDIEDVDYVVNVDLPEDVRTYRHRAGRTARAGKAGAVVTLADDKEMARLKELAARMELELKTLPAK
;
A
#
# COMPACT_ATOMS: atom_id res chain seq x y z
N MET A 1 -45.12 -2.26 -18.63
CA MET A 1 -44.04 -1.47 -19.26
C MET A 1 -42.70 -1.79 -18.61
N ARG A 2 -41.69 -2.20 -19.39
CA ARG A 2 -40.29 -2.27 -18.94
C ARG A 2 -39.63 -0.89 -19.08
N LEU A 3 -38.89 -0.45 -18.08
CA LEU A 3 -38.18 0.84 -18.08
C LEU A 3 -36.67 0.61 -17.98
N TYR A 4 -35.89 1.10 -18.95
CA TYR A 4 -34.43 1.09 -18.90
C TYR A 4 -33.91 2.44 -18.43
N ILE A 5 -33.07 2.47 -17.39
CA ILE A 5 -32.49 3.70 -16.85
C ILE A 5 -30.97 3.67 -17.06
N ALA A 6 -30.49 4.47 -18.00
CA ALA A 6 -29.05 4.64 -18.25
C ALA A 6 -28.45 5.78 -17.40
N GLU A 7 -27.13 5.80 -17.21
CA GLU A 7 -26.49 6.90 -16.46
C GLU A 7 -26.37 8.23 -17.21
N LYS A 8 -26.40 8.20 -18.55
CA LYS A 8 -26.25 9.37 -19.43
C LYS A 8 -27.00 9.23 -20.76
N PRO A 9 -27.32 10.34 -21.45
CA PRO A 9 -28.12 10.32 -22.68
C PRO A 9 -27.50 9.55 -23.85
N SER A 10 -26.17 9.48 -23.94
CA SER A 10 -25.49 8.75 -25.01
C SER A 10 -25.68 7.24 -24.89
N VAL A 11 -25.59 6.71 -23.66
CA VAL A 11 -25.83 5.28 -23.36
C VAL A 11 -27.31 4.95 -23.60
N GLY A 12 -28.23 5.79 -23.10
CA GLY A 12 -29.67 5.60 -23.33
C GLY A 12 -30.04 5.57 -24.81
N ARG A 13 -29.44 6.43 -25.63
CA ARG A 13 -29.64 6.42 -27.10
C ARG A 13 -29.11 5.15 -27.77
N ALA A 14 -27.91 4.70 -27.40
CA ALA A 14 -27.32 3.48 -27.95
C ALA A 14 -28.16 2.24 -27.57
N LEU A 15 -28.61 2.17 -26.32
CA LEU A 15 -29.49 1.11 -25.84
C LEU A 15 -30.84 1.11 -26.59
N ALA A 16 -31.49 2.27 -26.73
CA ALA A 16 -32.74 2.39 -27.45
C ALA A 16 -32.62 1.96 -28.92
N ALA A 17 -31.50 2.27 -29.58
CA ALA A 17 -31.24 1.87 -30.97
C ALA A 17 -31.21 0.35 -31.17
N CYS A 18 -30.83 -0.42 -30.14
CA CYS A 18 -30.79 -1.89 -30.17
C CYS A 18 -32.11 -2.55 -29.74
N LEU A 19 -33.13 -1.77 -29.35
CA LEU A 19 -34.45 -2.28 -28.98
C LEU A 19 -35.41 -2.26 -30.18
N PRO A 20 -36.46 -3.11 -30.21
CA PRO A 20 -37.44 -3.13 -31.28
C PRO A 20 -38.11 -1.78 -31.57
N GLN A 21 -38.47 -1.55 -32.82
CA GLN A 21 -39.28 -0.41 -33.27
C GLN A 21 -40.72 -0.48 -32.71
N PRO A 22 -41.48 0.64 -32.64
CA PRO A 22 -41.12 1.99 -33.08
C PRO A 22 -40.27 2.74 -32.05
N HIS A 23 -39.33 3.57 -32.51
CA HIS A 23 -38.57 4.50 -31.66
C HIS A 23 -39.22 5.88 -31.67
N ARG A 24 -39.89 6.27 -30.58
CA ARG A 24 -40.52 7.60 -30.43
C ARG A 24 -39.77 8.42 -29.39
N LYS A 25 -39.24 9.57 -29.80
CA LYS A 25 -38.52 10.48 -28.89
C LYS A 25 -39.52 11.22 -28.00
N GLY A 26 -39.36 11.11 -26.69
CA GLY A 26 -40.06 11.90 -25.68
C GLY A 26 -39.14 12.91 -25.02
N ASN A 27 -39.68 13.69 -24.08
CA ASN A 27 -38.86 14.55 -23.24
C ASN A 27 -38.08 13.70 -22.22
N GLY A 28 -36.75 13.67 -22.32
CA GLY A 28 -35.87 12.92 -21.42
C GLY A 28 -35.96 11.38 -21.53
N CYS A 29 -36.59 10.85 -22.58
CA CYS A 29 -36.74 9.41 -22.80
C CYS A 29 -36.99 9.05 -24.27
N ILE A 30 -36.94 7.77 -24.60
CA ILE A 30 -37.26 7.19 -25.92
C ILE A 30 -38.17 5.98 -25.69
N GLU A 31 -39.37 6.01 -26.26
CA GLU A 31 -40.26 4.85 -26.28
C GLU A 31 -39.84 3.90 -27.39
N THR A 32 -39.86 2.60 -27.11
CA THR A 32 -39.47 1.50 -28.00
C THR A 32 -40.54 0.41 -27.98
N GLY A 33 -40.50 -0.52 -28.94
CA GLY A 33 -41.39 -1.69 -28.95
C GLY A 33 -41.20 -2.64 -27.76
N ALA A 34 -40.10 -2.53 -27.02
CA ALA A 34 -39.80 -3.35 -25.83
C ALA A 34 -39.84 -2.56 -24.50
N GLY A 35 -40.40 -1.35 -24.50
CA GLY A 35 -40.49 -0.51 -23.30
C GLY A 35 -39.91 0.89 -23.51
N VAL A 36 -39.61 1.60 -22.42
CA VAL A 36 -39.12 2.98 -22.45
C VAL A 36 -37.68 3.04 -21.97
N VAL A 37 -36.82 3.78 -22.67
CA VAL A 37 -35.44 4.07 -22.26
C VAL A 37 -35.35 5.51 -21.78
N THR A 38 -34.86 5.72 -20.57
CA THR A 38 -34.53 7.05 -20.02
C THR A 38 -33.09 7.06 -19.50
N TRP A 39 -32.65 8.18 -18.97
CA TRP A 39 -31.29 8.36 -18.49
C TRP A 39 -31.19 9.39 -17.36
N LEU A 40 -30.08 9.33 -16.63
CA LEU A 40 -29.65 10.36 -15.70
C LEU A 40 -28.71 11.36 -16.39
N PHE A 41 -28.14 12.28 -15.61
CA PHE A 41 -27.09 13.22 -16.03
C PHE A 41 -25.88 13.11 -15.08
N GLY A 42 -25.43 11.87 -14.84
CA GLY A 42 -24.65 11.58 -13.64
C GLY A 42 -25.53 11.73 -12.39
N HIS A 43 -24.95 12.22 -11.29
CA HIS A 43 -25.64 12.34 -10.00
C HIS A 43 -26.78 13.37 -10.06
N VAL A 44 -28.03 12.90 -10.08
CA VAL A 44 -29.25 13.74 -10.01
C VAL A 44 -29.69 14.02 -8.57
N LEU A 45 -29.14 13.27 -7.63
CA LEU A 45 -29.24 13.49 -6.18
C LEU A 45 -27.88 13.94 -5.65
N ARG A 46 -27.88 14.66 -4.53
CA ARG A 46 -26.67 14.99 -3.76
C ARG A 46 -26.89 14.68 -2.29
N GLN A 47 -25.80 14.43 -1.57
CA GLN A 47 -25.83 14.42 -0.11
C GLN A 47 -26.30 15.79 0.39
N ALA A 48 -27.14 15.79 1.42
CA ALA A 48 -27.57 17.03 2.06
C ALA A 48 -26.36 17.79 2.64
N GLU A 49 -26.42 19.11 2.57
CA GLU A 49 -25.48 20.01 3.24
C GLU A 49 -25.79 20.05 4.74
N PRO A 50 -24.83 20.39 5.62
CA PRO A 50 -25.06 20.42 7.05
C PRO A 50 -26.29 21.23 7.50
N GLU A 51 -26.56 22.37 6.88
CA GLU A 51 -27.75 23.20 7.16
C GLU A 51 -29.10 22.55 6.80
N GLU A 52 -29.11 21.55 5.91
CA GLU A 52 -30.30 20.80 5.52
C GLU A 52 -30.60 19.66 6.50
N TYR A 53 -29.62 19.27 7.32
CA TYR A 53 -29.83 18.43 8.50
C TYR A 53 -30.37 19.28 9.66
N ASP A 54 -29.73 20.43 9.90
CA ASP A 54 -30.10 21.36 10.97
C ASP A 54 -29.66 22.79 10.62
N ALA A 55 -30.62 23.72 10.59
CA ALA A 55 -30.38 25.12 10.22
C ALA A 55 -29.28 25.80 11.07
N ARG A 56 -29.01 25.35 12.30
CA ARG A 56 -27.91 25.89 13.13
C ARG A 56 -26.53 25.65 12.52
N LEU A 57 -26.37 24.55 11.77
CA LEU A 57 -25.11 24.13 11.16
C LEU A 57 -24.72 25.01 9.96
N LYS A 58 -25.59 25.90 9.50
CA LYS A 58 -25.25 26.95 8.52
C LYS A 58 -24.11 27.84 9.01
N ARG A 59 -24.08 28.12 10.33
CA ARG A 59 -23.00 28.87 10.97
C ARG A 59 -21.95 27.92 11.50
N TRP A 60 -20.70 28.07 11.04
CA TRP A 60 -19.62 27.16 11.44
C TRP A 60 -19.14 27.48 12.85
N ARG A 61 -19.20 26.48 13.75
CA ARG A 61 -18.70 26.56 15.12
C ARG A 61 -17.92 25.30 15.46
N ALA A 62 -16.90 25.44 16.31
CA ALA A 62 -16.08 24.31 16.71
C ALA A 62 -16.84 23.32 17.60
N GLU A 63 -17.85 23.80 18.34
CA GLU A 63 -18.70 23.01 19.24
C GLU A 63 -19.63 22.04 18.50
N ASP A 64 -19.95 22.32 17.22
CA ASP A 64 -20.80 21.48 16.39
C ASP A 64 -20.02 20.36 15.67
N LEU A 65 -18.69 20.31 15.84
CA LEU A 65 -17.82 19.39 15.09
C LEU A 65 -17.38 18.18 15.94
N PRO A 66 -17.35 16.96 15.36
CA PRO A 66 -17.80 16.65 14.00
C PRO A 66 -19.33 16.51 13.89
N ILE A 67 -19.87 16.95 12.76
CA ILE A 67 -21.23 16.71 12.29
C ILE A 67 -21.31 15.26 11.82
N LEU A 68 -22.12 14.47 12.51
CA LEU A 68 -22.34 13.05 12.23
C LEU A 68 -23.85 12.82 12.05
N PRO A 69 -24.36 12.72 10.81
CA PRO A 69 -25.77 12.43 10.58
C PRO A 69 -26.17 11.07 11.17
N GLU A 70 -27.25 11.04 11.95
CA GLU A 70 -27.87 9.78 12.39
C GLU A 70 -28.60 9.11 11.22
N GLU A 71 -29.31 9.92 10.44
CA GLU A 71 -29.97 9.53 9.21
C GLU A 71 -29.41 10.36 8.04
N TRP A 72 -28.94 9.67 7.00
CA TRP A 72 -28.41 10.31 5.81
C TRP A 72 -29.55 10.80 4.92
N ARG A 73 -29.44 12.06 4.45
CA ARG A 73 -30.45 12.68 3.58
C ARG A 73 -29.86 12.96 2.21
N LEU A 74 -30.64 12.65 1.18
CA LEU A 74 -30.36 13.05 -0.20
C LEU A 74 -31.31 14.19 -0.58
N VAL A 75 -30.82 15.08 -1.43
CA VAL A 75 -31.57 16.22 -1.97
C VAL A 75 -31.47 16.18 -3.50
N VAL A 76 -32.58 16.45 -4.19
CA VAL A 76 -32.58 16.56 -5.66
C VAL A 76 -31.69 17.72 -6.07
N ASN A 77 -30.77 17.47 -6.98
CA ASN A 77 -29.92 18.51 -7.53
C ASN A 77 -30.76 19.46 -8.38
N GLU A 78 -30.71 20.77 -8.10
CA GLU A 78 -31.54 21.78 -8.77
C GLU A 78 -31.34 21.76 -10.29
N SER A 79 -30.11 21.54 -10.75
CA SER A 79 -29.78 21.47 -12.19
C SER A 79 -30.37 20.24 -12.89
N ALA A 80 -30.77 19.21 -12.14
CA ALA A 80 -31.32 17.95 -12.66
C ALA A 80 -32.81 17.76 -12.34
N ALA A 81 -33.46 18.73 -11.69
CA ALA A 81 -34.82 18.59 -11.18
C ALA A 81 -35.85 18.18 -12.25
N GLN A 82 -35.74 18.74 -13.47
CA GLN A 82 -36.63 18.39 -14.58
C GLN A 82 -36.47 16.92 -14.99
N GLN A 83 -35.24 16.43 -15.14
CA GLN A 83 -34.99 15.05 -15.53
C GLN A 83 -35.36 14.07 -14.42
N PHE A 84 -35.12 14.44 -13.16
CA PHE A 84 -35.57 13.65 -12.02
C PHE A 84 -37.10 13.49 -12.03
N ALA A 85 -37.85 14.55 -12.33
CA ALA A 85 -39.32 14.47 -12.46
C ALA A 85 -39.76 13.52 -13.59
N VAL A 86 -39.07 13.53 -14.74
CA VAL A 86 -39.31 12.57 -15.84
C VAL A 86 -39.06 11.14 -15.39
N VAL A 87 -37.90 10.87 -14.79
CA VAL A 87 -37.51 9.53 -14.33
C VAL A 87 -38.47 9.02 -13.26
N LYS A 88 -38.87 9.87 -12.30
CA LYS A 88 -39.88 9.54 -11.28
C LYS A 88 -41.20 9.10 -11.92
N GLY A 89 -41.76 9.91 -12.82
CA GLY A 89 -43.02 9.59 -13.48
C GLY A 89 -42.93 8.31 -14.34
N LEU A 90 -41.76 8.01 -14.91
CA LEU A 90 -41.54 6.76 -15.63
C LEU A 90 -41.44 5.55 -14.69
N ILE A 91 -40.73 5.69 -13.58
CA ILE A 91 -40.62 4.65 -12.55
C ILE A 91 -42.01 4.30 -12.05
N GLU A 92 -42.85 5.29 -11.72
CA GLU A 92 -44.24 5.09 -11.24
C GLU A 92 -45.09 4.23 -12.19
N ARG A 93 -44.90 4.36 -13.51
CA ARG A 93 -45.63 3.58 -14.54
C ARG A 93 -44.97 2.25 -14.95
N ALA A 94 -43.76 1.97 -14.48
CA ALA A 94 -43.04 0.74 -14.85
C ALA A 94 -43.58 -0.49 -14.09
N ASP A 95 -43.55 -1.65 -14.74
CA ASP A 95 -43.79 -2.95 -14.10
C ASP A 95 -42.45 -3.64 -13.73
N GLU A 96 -41.40 -3.35 -14.50
CA GLU A 96 -40.04 -3.85 -14.31
C GLU A 96 -39.04 -2.77 -14.73
N ILE A 97 -37.95 -2.65 -13.97
CA ILE A 97 -36.88 -1.68 -14.23
C ILE A 97 -35.61 -2.43 -14.64
N VAL A 98 -34.88 -1.89 -15.61
CA VAL A 98 -33.55 -2.34 -16.01
C VAL A 98 -32.55 -1.24 -15.70
N HIS A 99 -31.70 -1.48 -14.71
CA HIS A 99 -30.58 -0.64 -14.31
C HIS A 99 -29.44 -0.77 -15.33
N GLY A 100 -29.21 0.31 -16.09
CA GLY A 100 -28.19 0.45 -17.12
C GLY A 100 -27.12 1.50 -16.79
N GLY A 101 -26.79 1.69 -15.52
CA GLY A 101 -25.61 2.47 -15.13
C GLY A 101 -24.32 1.79 -15.56
N ASP A 102 -23.21 2.54 -15.60
CA ASP A 102 -21.90 1.99 -16.00
C ASP A 102 -21.49 0.81 -15.07
N PRO A 103 -20.75 -0.19 -15.56
CA PRO A 103 -20.42 -1.41 -14.83
C PRO A 103 -19.29 -1.19 -13.81
N ASP A 104 -19.45 -0.18 -12.95
CA ASP A 104 -18.53 0.15 -11.86
C ASP A 104 -19.31 0.57 -10.58
N ARG A 105 -18.57 0.97 -9.53
CA ARG A 105 -19.15 1.41 -8.24
C ARG A 105 -20.08 2.62 -8.40
N GLU A 106 -19.65 3.64 -9.14
CA GLU A 106 -20.39 4.90 -9.27
C GLU A 106 -21.64 4.69 -10.14
N GLY A 107 -21.49 4.00 -11.27
CA GLY A 107 -22.58 3.64 -12.16
C GLY A 107 -23.65 2.80 -11.46
N GLN A 108 -23.25 1.88 -10.58
CA GLN A 108 -24.19 1.13 -9.73
C GLN A 108 -24.97 2.06 -8.79
N LEU A 109 -24.28 2.94 -8.06
CA LEU A 109 -24.91 3.85 -7.09
C LEU A 109 -25.87 4.86 -7.73
N LEU A 110 -25.52 5.40 -8.90
CA LEU A 110 -26.27 6.45 -9.57
C LEU A 110 -27.76 6.14 -9.75
N VAL A 111 -28.07 4.94 -10.23
CA VAL A 111 -29.46 4.52 -10.44
C VAL A 111 -30.04 3.99 -9.13
N ASP A 112 -29.28 3.22 -8.35
CA ASP A 112 -29.77 2.66 -7.09
C ASP A 112 -30.18 3.73 -6.08
N GLU A 113 -29.45 4.85 -5.95
CA GLU A 113 -29.83 5.95 -5.06
C GLU A 113 -31.15 6.61 -5.49
N VAL A 114 -31.43 6.71 -6.80
CA VAL A 114 -32.72 7.22 -7.29
C VAL A 114 -33.85 6.25 -6.95
N LEU A 115 -33.63 4.95 -7.12
CA LEU A 115 -34.61 3.91 -6.79
C LEU A 115 -34.89 3.87 -5.28
N ASP A 116 -33.85 3.96 -4.45
CA ASP A 116 -33.97 4.02 -2.99
C ASP A 116 -34.69 5.28 -2.53
N TYR A 117 -34.34 6.44 -3.09
CA TYR A 117 -34.95 7.73 -2.78
C TYR A 117 -36.45 7.77 -3.10
N LEU A 118 -36.87 7.02 -4.13
CA LEU A 118 -38.28 6.88 -4.53
C LEU A 118 -38.96 5.67 -3.88
N HIS A 119 -38.30 4.96 -2.96
CA HIS A 119 -38.80 3.75 -2.30
C HIS A 119 -39.36 2.71 -3.28
N ASN A 120 -38.63 2.45 -4.37
CA ASN A 120 -39.07 1.52 -5.41
C ASN A 120 -39.17 0.07 -4.89
N GLU A 121 -40.35 -0.54 -5.04
CA GLU A 121 -40.60 -1.96 -4.73
C GLU A 121 -40.68 -2.86 -5.97
N LYS A 122 -40.62 -2.27 -7.17
CA LYS A 122 -40.71 -3.00 -8.44
C LYS A 122 -39.46 -3.84 -8.70
N PRO A 123 -39.57 -4.98 -9.41
CA PRO A 123 -38.42 -5.81 -9.75
C PRO A 123 -37.41 -5.02 -10.59
N VAL A 124 -36.13 -5.16 -10.23
CA VAL A 124 -35.01 -4.47 -10.89
C VAL A 124 -34.04 -5.50 -11.46
N ARG A 125 -33.82 -5.44 -12.77
CA ARG A 125 -32.77 -6.17 -13.47
C ARG A 125 -31.56 -5.29 -13.70
N ARG A 126 -30.38 -5.87 -13.88
CA ARG A 126 -29.13 -5.18 -14.21
C ARG A 126 -28.66 -5.57 -15.61
N ILE A 127 -28.32 -4.57 -16.43
CA ILE A 127 -27.69 -4.75 -17.74
C ILE A 127 -26.25 -4.21 -17.73
N LEU A 128 -25.26 -5.06 -17.95
CA LEU A 128 -23.84 -4.66 -17.95
C LEU A 128 -23.37 -4.31 -19.36
N ILE A 129 -23.31 -3.01 -19.67
CA ILE A 129 -22.89 -2.52 -20.99
C ILE A 129 -21.42 -2.09 -20.91
N ASN A 130 -20.51 -2.97 -21.34
CA ASN A 130 -19.05 -2.68 -21.33
C ASN A 130 -18.58 -1.92 -22.58
N ALA A 131 -19.36 -1.94 -23.66
CA ALA A 131 -19.10 -1.23 -24.90
C ALA A 131 -20.41 -0.84 -25.59
N LEU A 132 -20.41 0.30 -26.29
CA LEU A 132 -21.61 0.88 -26.92
C LEU A 132 -21.83 0.43 -28.37
N ASP A 133 -21.14 -0.63 -28.82
CA ASP A 133 -21.41 -1.24 -30.13
C ASP A 133 -22.61 -2.20 -30.07
N ASP A 134 -23.34 -2.30 -31.18
CA ASP A 134 -24.60 -3.06 -31.27
C ASP A 134 -24.48 -4.50 -30.75
N LYS A 135 -23.36 -5.18 -31.06
CA LYS A 135 -23.14 -6.56 -30.61
C LYS A 135 -23.08 -6.63 -29.08
N SER A 136 -22.24 -5.80 -28.47
CA SER A 136 -22.07 -5.77 -27.01
C SER A 136 -23.37 -5.44 -26.28
N ILE A 137 -24.18 -4.54 -26.84
CA ILE A 137 -25.50 -4.18 -26.27
C ILE A 137 -26.50 -5.34 -26.44
N HIS A 138 -26.54 -6.01 -27.60
CA HIS A 138 -27.39 -7.18 -27.80
C HIS A 138 -27.00 -8.36 -26.91
N ASP A 139 -25.70 -8.64 -26.76
CA ASP A 139 -25.19 -9.66 -25.85
C ASP A 139 -25.61 -9.34 -24.40
N ALA A 140 -25.50 -8.07 -23.97
CA ALA A 140 -25.93 -7.62 -22.65
C ALA A 140 -27.45 -7.67 -22.43
N LEU A 141 -28.25 -7.37 -23.46
CA LEU A 141 -29.72 -7.52 -23.43
C LEU A 141 -30.15 -8.98 -23.26
N GLY A 142 -29.31 -9.92 -23.71
CA GLY A 142 -29.51 -11.37 -23.51
C GLY A 142 -29.08 -11.90 -22.14
N ASP A 143 -28.32 -11.13 -21.35
CA ASP A 143 -27.76 -11.51 -20.03
C ASP A 143 -28.20 -10.55 -18.92
N LEU A 144 -29.52 -10.30 -18.83
CA LEU A 144 -30.06 -9.49 -17.73
C LEU A 144 -29.97 -10.24 -16.40
N ARG A 145 -29.33 -9.63 -15.41
CA ARG A 145 -29.13 -10.21 -14.07
C ARG A 145 -30.04 -9.60 -13.04
N ASP A 146 -30.14 -10.20 -11.87
CA ASP A 146 -30.84 -9.58 -10.75
C ASP A 146 -30.01 -8.41 -10.21
N ASN A 147 -30.61 -7.25 -9.97
CA ASN A 147 -29.86 -6.12 -9.41
C ASN A 147 -29.40 -6.39 -7.96
N ALA A 148 -30.07 -7.31 -7.25
CA ALA A 148 -29.67 -7.72 -5.90
C ALA A 148 -28.26 -8.35 -5.87
N ASP A 149 -27.81 -8.96 -6.97
CA ASP A 149 -26.45 -9.52 -7.10
C ASP A 149 -25.36 -8.43 -6.96
N PHE A 150 -25.73 -7.17 -7.18
CA PHE A 150 -24.82 -6.01 -7.16
C PHE A 150 -24.96 -5.17 -5.88
N LEU A 151 -25.72 -5.64 -4.89
CA LEU A 151 -25.84 -4.97 -3.59
C LEU A 151 -24.48 -4.67 -2.94
N PRO A 152 -23.48 -5.59 -2.91
CA PRO A 152 -22.16 -5.26 -2.35
C PRO A 152 -21.47 -4.07 -3.05
N LEU A 153 -21.65 -3.95 -4.37
CA LEU A 153 -21.09 -2.87 -5.18
C LEU A 153 -21.74 -1.52 -4.84
N LYS A 154 -23.08 -1.51 -4.73
CA LYS A 154 -23.87 -0.36 -4.25
C LYS A 154 -23.42 0.09 -2.86
N LEU A 155 -23.32 -0.84 -1.91
CA LEU A 155 -22.95 -0.55 -0.53
C LEU A 155 -21.54 0.05 -0.44
N SER A 156 -20.58 -0.46 -1.23
CA SER A 156 -19.23 0.10 -1.34
C SER A 156 -19.24 1.55 -1.84
N ALA A 157 -19.99 1.83 -2.91
CA ALA A 157 -20.08 3.18 -3.46
C ALA A 157 -20.74 4.16 -2.48
N LEU A 158 -21.83 3.75 -1.83
CA LEU A 158 -22.53 4.55 -0.82
C LEU A 158 -21.62 4.86 0.39
N ALA A 159 -20.90 3.85 0.88
CA ALA A 159 -19.95 4.00 1.98
C ALA A 159 -18.84 5.01 1.63
N ARG A 160 -18.32 4.97 0.40
CA ARG A 160 -17.33 5.92 -0.12
C ARG A 160 -17.89 7.35 -0.14
N ALA A 161 -19.07 7.57 -0.73
CA ALA A 161 -19.68 8.89 -0.84
C ALA A 161 -19.91 9.53 0.55
N ARG A 162 -20.42 8.75 1.49
CA ARG A 162 -20.66 9.18 2.88
C ARG A 162 -19.36 9.46 3.64
N ALA A 163 -18.34 8.62 3.46
CA ALA A 163 -17.02 8.86 4.08
C ALA A 163 -16.35 10.13 3.57
N ASP A 164 -16.38 10.35 2.25
CA ASP A 164 -15.84 11.57 1.64
C ASP A 164 -16.57 12.83 2.16
N TRP A 165 -17.90 12.75 2.36
CA TRP A 165 -18.68 13.81 2.99
C TRP A 165 -18.28 14.04 4.46
N LEU A 166 -18.22 12.98 5.28
CA LEU A 166 -17.86 13.07 6.70
C LEU A 166 -16.52 13.77 6.89
N ILE A 167 -15.55 13.42 6.06
CA ILE A 167 -14.17 13.88 6.21
C ILE A 167 -14.00 15.26 5.60
N GLY A 168 -14.53 15.46 4.40
CA GLY A 168 -14.48 16.75 3.71
C GLY A 168 -15.16 17.85 4.50
N MET A 169 -16.41 17.63 4.95
CA MET A 169 -17.19 18.64 5.66
C MET A 169 -16.59 18.96 7.02
N ASN A 170 -16.26 17.94 7.82
CA ASN A 170 -15.80 18.17 9.19
C ASN A 170 -14.40 18.75 9.25
N LEU A 171 -13.45 18.21 8.49
CA LEU A 171 -12.07 18.67 8.57
C LEU A 171 -11.91 20.05 7.94
N SER A 172 -12.55 20.31 6.80
CA SER A 172 -12.50 21.65 6.17
C SER A 172 -13.04 22.72 7.11
N ARG A 173 -14.17 22.46 7.80
CA ARG A 173 -14.72 23.36 8.82
C ARG A 173 -13.77 23.52 10.01
N ALA A 174 -13.25 22.41 10.55
CA ALA A 174 -12.40 22.42 11.74
C ALA A 174 -11.10 23.22 11.53
N TYR A 175 -10.39 22.98 10.44
CA TYR A 175 -9.13 23.65 10.14
C TYR A 175 -9.33 25.08 9.64
N THR A 176 -10.41 25.38 8.91
CA THR A 176 -10.77 26.76 8.58
C THR A 176 -11.06 27.56 9.85
N LEU A 177 -11.79 27.00 10.82
CA LEU A 177 -12.02 27.65 12.11
C LEU A 177 -10.71 27.83 12.90
N ALA A 178 -9.80 26.86 12.86
CA ALA A 178 -8.49 26.99 13.46
C ALA A 178 -7.68 28.14 12.82
N ALA A 179 -7.69 28.26 11.49
CA ALA A 179 -7.01 29.34 10.77
C ALA A 179 -7.61 30.71 11.08
N ARG A 180 -8.94 30.81 11.16
CA ARG A 180 -9.63 32.04 11.61
C ARG A 180 -9.24 32.45 13.02
N ARG A 181 -9.12 31.50 13.96
CA ARG A 181 -8.59 31.78 15.31
C ARG A 181 -7.16 32.33 15.25
N ALA A 182 -6.35 31.87 14.31
CA ALA A 182 -5.01 32.39 14.10
C ALA A 182 -4.96 33.75 13.37
N GLY A 183 -6.10 34.31 12.92
CA GLY A 183 -6.18 35.61 12.25
C GLY A 183 -6.38 35.56 10.73
N HIS A 184 -6.61 34.38 10.16
CA HIS A 184 -6.88 34.22 8.73
C HIS A 184 -8.39 34.27 8.43
N ASP A 185 -9.02 35.43 8.58
CA ASP A 185 -10.49 35.58 8.57
C ASP A 185 -11.16 35.14 7.25
N ARG A 186 -10.48 35.34 6.11
CA ARG A 186 -10.99 35.04 4.77
C ARG A 186 -10.48 33.71 4.18
N LEU A 187 -9.52 33.07 4.83
CA LEU A 187 -8.92 31.84 4.33
C LEU A 187 -9.86 30.66 4.61
N VAL A 188 -10.19 29.91 3.56
CA VAL A 188 -10.90 28.62 3.67
C VAL A 188 -9.91 27.52 3.34
N LEU A 189 -9.81 26.53 4.21
CA LEU A 189 -8.89 25.41 4.09
C LEU A 189 -9.67 24.15 3.67
N PRO A 190 -9.78 23.85 2.37
CA PRO A 190 -10.46 22.66 1.89
C PRO A 190 -9.60 21.42 2.16
N ILE A 191 -10.17 20.44 2.84
CA ILE A 191 -9.51 19.17 3.16
C ILE A 191 -10.27 18.03 2.51
N GLY A 192 -9.54 17.07 1.97
CA GLY A 192 -10.11 15.85 1.42
C GLY A 192 -9.05 14.79 1.17
N ARG A 193 -9.44 13.52 1.23
CA ARG A 193 -8.49 12.39 1.19
C ARG A 193 -7.64 12.30 -0.08
N VAL A 194 -8.10 12.90 -1.19
CA VAL A 194 -7.34 12.95 -2.46
C VAL A 194 -6.69 14.32 -2.65
N LYS A 195 -7.45 15.39 -2.42
CA LYS A 195 -6.99 16.77 -2.61
C LYS A 195 -5.81 17.12 -1.72
N THR A 196 -5.87 16.75 -0.44
CA THR A 196 -4.85 17.09 0.55
C THR A 196 -3.52 16.39 0.29
N PRO A 197 -3.45 15.06 0.06
CA PRO A 197 -2.19 14.42 -0.34
C PRO A 197 -1.64 14.94 -1.67
N THR A 198 -2.51 15.30 -2.62
CA THR A 198 -2.09 15.89 -3.90
C THR A 198 -1.39 17.23 -3.69
N LEU A 199 -1.94 18.12 -2.85
CA LEU A 199 -1.30 19.37 -2.47
C LEU A 199 0.02 19.13 -1.72
N ALA A 200 0.03 18.16 -0.82
CA ALA A 200 1.21 17.80 -0.04
C ALA A 200 2.39 17.32 -0.91
N LEU A 201 2.13 16.66 -2.06
CA LEU A 201 3.20 16.31 -3.02
C LEU A 201 3.93 17.54 -3.52
N VAL A 202 3.19 18.60 -3.87
CA VAL A 202 3.78 19.84 -4.39
C VAL A 202 4.55 20.56 -3.27
N VAL A 203 3.98 20.65 -2.07
CA VAL A 203 4.65 21.25 -0.90
C VAL A 203 5.93 20.50 -0.53
N ARG A 204 5.91 19.16 -0.50
CA ARG A 204 7.11 18.35 -0.22
C ARG A 204 8.16 18.53 -1.32
N ARG A 205 7.76 18.53 -2.59
CA ARG A 205 8.68 18.79 -3.70
C ARG A 205 9.35 20.16 -3.58
N GLU A 206 8.59 21.20 -3.23
CA GLU A 206 9.17 22.53 -3.08
C GLU A 206 10.15 22.57 -1.91
N ARG A 207 9.83 21.93 -0.78
CA ARG A 207 10.78 21.75 0.34
C ARG A 207 12.03 20.97 -0.05
N GLU A 208 11.92 19.92 -0.86
CA GLU A 208 13.07 19.19 -1.39
C GLU A 208 13.97 20.12 -2.22
N ILE A 209 13.39 21.03 -3.00
CA ILE A 209 14.12 22.01 -3.83
C ILE A 209 14.75 23.10 -2.97
N GLU A 210 14.01 23.68 -2.02
CA GLU A 210 14.49 24.72 -1.10
C GLU A 210 15.68 24.25 -0.24
N ASN A 211 15.66 22.96 0.16
CA ASN A 211 16.74 22.35 0.95
C ASN A 211 17.82 21.67 0.10
N PHE A 212 17.68 21.66 -1.24
CA PHE A 212 18.63 21.01 -2.12
C PHE A 212 19.94 21.78 -2.18
N LYS A 213 21.04 21.10 -1.92
CA LYS A 213 22.39 21.63 -2.09
C LYS A 213 23.07 20.89 -3.24
N PRO A 214 23.40 21.58 -4.36
CA PRO A 214 24.10 20.95 -5.47
C PRO A 214 25.43 20.35 -5.00
N ALA A 215 25.65 19.08 -5.33
CA ALA A 215 26.93 18.40 -5.18
C ALA A 215 27.59 18.26 -6.55
N THR A 216 28.87 18.62 -6.64
CA THR A 216 29.70 18.37 -7.83
C THR A 216 30.13 16.91 -7.83
N TYR A 217 30.08 16.29 -9.00
CA TYR A 217 30.62 14.95 -9.23
C TYR A 217 31.31 14.88 -10.59
N TYR A 218 32.22 13.92 -10.72
CA TYR A 218 33.10 13.80 -11.86
C TYR A 218 32.80 12.48 -12.59
N LEU A 219 32.80 12.54 -13.91
CA LEU A 219 32.67 11.41 -14.81
C LEU A 219 33.93 11.35 -15.67
N LEU A 220 34.52 10.18 -15.81
CA LEU A 220 35.69 10.00 -16.65
C LEU A 220 35.31 9.13 -17.83
N ASP A 221 35.35 9.72 -19.02
CA ASP A 221 35.13 9.03 -20.27
C ASP A 221 36.49 8.83 -20.96
N ALA A 222 36.77 7.63 -21.42
CA ALA A 222 38.00 7.28 -22.12
C ALA A 222 37.69 6.85 -23.55
N LEU A 223 38.54 7.26 -24.48
CA LEU A 223 38.52 6.86 -25.88
C LEU A 223 39.52 5.71 -26.06
N PHE A 224 39.03 4.57 -26.53
CA PHE A 224 39.85 3.43 -26.90
C PHE A 224 39.71 3.15 -28.40
N GLN A 225 40.76 2.68 -29.04
CA GLN A 225 40.74 2.18 -30.41
C GLN A 225 40.76 0.66 -30.39
N HIS A 226 39.78 0.02 -31.02
CA HIS A 226 39.74 -1.44 -31.07
C HIS A 226 40.81 -1.99 -32.02
N ALA A 227 41.71 -2.85 -31.54
CA ALA A 227 42.87 -3.31 -32.31
C ALA A 227 42.48 -4.11 -33.57
N GLY A 228 41.36 -4.84 -33.53
CA GLY A 228 40.91 -5.65 -34.66
C GLY A 228 40.21 -4.89 -35.78
N THR A 229 39.56 -3.75 -35.47
CA THR A 229 38.78 -2.97 -36.46
C THR A 229 39.38 -1.60 -36.77
N GLY A 230 40.27 -1.09 -35.92
CA GLY A 230 40.81 0.28 -36.00
C GLY A 230 39.80 1.37 -35.62
N GLU A 231 38.59 1.02 -35.20
CA GLU A 231 37.55 1.98 -34.84
C GLU A 231 37.68 2.44 -33.39
N SER A 232 37.55 3.74 -33.16
CA SER A 232 37.54 4.31 -31.82
C SER A 232 36.15 4.31 -31.19
N PHE A 233 36.07 4.02 -29.91
CA PHE A 233 34.83 4.00 -29.14
C PHE A 233 35.05 4.56 -27.74
N ARG A 234 34.03 5.26 -27.24
CA ARG A 234 34.06 5.91 -25.93
C ARG A 234 33.49 4.96 -24.87
N VAL A 235 34.19 4.80 -23.76
CA VAL A 235 33.78 4.02 -22.59
C VAL A 235 33.86 4.88 -21.34
N ARG A 236 32.92 4.69 -20.42
CA ARG A 236 32.92 5.40 -19.14
C ARG A 236 33.61 4.57 -18.07
N TRP A 237 34.55 5.15 -17.34
CA TRP A 237 35.16 4.53 -16.17
C TRP A 237 34.09 4.27 -15.11
N LYS A 238 34.14 3.08 -14.54
CA LYS A 238 33.31 2.66 -13.41
C LYS A 238 34.25 2.43 -12.21
N PRO A 239 34.41 3.42 -11.33
CA PRO A 239 35.34 3.33 -10.21
C PRO A 239 35.02 2.14 -9.31
N SER A 240 36.05 1.45 -8.83
CA SER A 240 35.90 0.46 -7.78
C SER A 240 35.61 1.13 -6.45
N GLU A 241 34.46 0.82 -5.82
CA GLU A 241 34.11 1.31 -4.46
C GLU A 241 35.15 0.93 -3.39
N GLU A 242 36.01 -0.06 -3.65
CA GLU A 242 37.08 -0.48 -2.73
C GLU A 242 38.30 0.45 -2.78
N ARG A 243 38.55 1.08 -3.94
CA ARG A 243 39.75 1.90 -4.20
C ARG A 243 39.44 3.39 -4.28
N THR A 244 38.23 3.73 -4.70
CA THR A 244 37.79 5.11 -4.91
C THR A 244 36.50 5.36 -4.12
N PRO A 245 36.54 6.18 -3.06
CA PRO A 245 35.35 6.54 -2.31
C PRO A 245 34.32 7.24 -3.21
N LEU A 246 33.10 6.69 -3.24
CA LEU A 246 31.95 7.26 -3.94
C LEU A 246 30.92 7.77 -2.93
N ASP A 247 30.04 8.67 -3.38
CA ASP A 247 28.89 9.07 -2.59
C ASP A 247 27.80 7.95 -2.53
N PRO A 248 26.74 8.10 -1.72
CA PRO A 248 25.69 7.07 -1.59
C PRO A 248 24.97 6.71 -2.89
N GLU A 249 25.00 7.59 -3.88
CA GLU A 249 24.42 7.37 -5.21
C GLU A 249 25.44 6.77 -6.21
N GLY A 250 26.65 6.46 -5.76
CA GLY A 250 27.72 5.86 -6.57
C GLY A 250 28.44 6.85 -7.47
N ARG A 251 28.45 8.14 -7.12
CA ARG A 251 29.13 9.20 -7.88
C ARG A 251 30.50 9.53 -7.30
N LEU A 252 31.46 9.81 -8.16
CA LEU A 252 32.80 10.25 -7.77
C LEU A 252 32.77 11.74 -7.44
N VAL A 253 32.98 12.10 -6.17
CA VAL A 253 32.88 13.49 -5.68
C VAL A 253 34.24 14.11 -5.32
N ASP A 254 35.30 13.30 -5.27
CA ASP A 254 36.66 13.76 -5.01
C ASP A 254 37.38 14.09 -6.32
N GLU A 255 37.61 15.38 -6.56
CA GLU A 255 38.30 15.88 -7.75
C GLU A 255 39.75 15.36 -7.85
N THR A 256 40.44 15.27 -6.71
CA THR A 256 41.83 14.85 -6.65
C THR A 256 41.94 13.39 -7.07
N ALA A 257 41.05 12.55 -6.55
CA ALA A 257 40.97 11.15 -6.94
C ALA A 257 40.61 10.99 -8.42
N ALA A 258 39.71 11.83 -8.95
CA ALA A 258 39.33 11.77 -10.36
C ALA A 258 40.47 12.20 -11.31
N ARG A 259 41.21 13.25 -10.95
CA ARG A 259 42.40 13.70 -11.70
C ARG A 259 43.54 12.69 -11.61
N ALA A 260 43.77 12.10 -10.43
CA ALA A 260 44.77 11.06 -10.24
C ALA A 260 44.46 9.81 -11.07
N ALA A 261 43.19 9.38 -11.12
CA ALA A 261 42.75 8.28 -11.97
C ALA A 261 43.01 8.59 -13.45
N LEU A 262 42.61 9.78 -13.94
CA LEU A 262 42.85 10.19 -15.33
C LEU A 262 44.34 10.20 -15.68
N ALA A 263 45.20 10.73 -14.81
CA ALA A 263 46.64 10.74 -15.02
C ALA A 263 47.20 9.30 -15.10
N SER A 264 46.79 8.43 -14.17
CA SER A 264 47.25 7.03 -14.13
C SER A 264 46.85 6.21 -15.37
N PHE A 265 45.79 6.61 -16.08
CA PHE A 265 45.37 5.97 -17.32
C PHE A 265 46.21 6.41 -18.54
N GLY A 266 46.88 7.55 -18.46
CA GLY A 266 47.80 8.03 -19.49
C GLY A 266 49.27 7.64 -19.26
N ASP A 267 49.65 7.32 -18.02
CA ASP A 267 51.00 6.84 -17.67
C ASP A 267 51.19 5.37 -18.07
N GLU A 268 52.24 5.10 -18.86
CA GLU A 268 52.58 3.77 -19.41
C GLU A 268 51.37 3.00 -19.99
N PRO A 269 50.83 3.44 -21.14
CA PRO A 269 49.62 2.86 -21.70
C PRO A 269 49.72 1.35 -21.89
N GLN A 270 48.79 0.62 -21.29
CA GLN A 270 48.66 -0.84 -21.45
C GLN A 270 47.62 -1.20 -22.52
N ASP A 271 47.62 -2.47 -22.96
CA ASP A 271 46.53 -2.96 -23.80
C ASP A 271 45.26 -3.09 -22.94
N GLY A 272 44.23 -2.29 -23.26
CA GLY A 272 42.89 -2.51 -22.74
C GLY A 272 42.35 -3.85 -23.22
N LYS A 273 41.62 -4.57 -22.37
CA LYS A 273 41.08 -5.89 -22.70
C LYS A 273 39.57 -5.91 -22.58
N VAL A 274 38.88 -6.31 -23.64
CA VAL A 274 37.43 -6.54 -23.61
C VAL A 274 37.14 -7.75 -22.72
N VAL A 275 36.59 -7.53 -21.53
CA VAL A 275 36.24 -8.60 -20.57
C VAL A 275 34.83 -9.13 -20.80
N LYS A 276 33.96 -8.30 -21.40
CA LYS A 276 32.60 -8.68 -21.77
C LYS A 276 32.14 -7.93 -23.02
N TYR A 277 31.54 -8.68 -23.93
CA TYR A 277 30.81 -8.15 -25.09
C TYR A 277 29.49 -8.91 -25.18
N GLU A 278 28.37 -8.20 -25.06
CA GLU A 278 27.04 -8.77 -25.20
C GLU A 278 26.28 -7.99 -26.27
N ARG A 279 25.87 -8.66 -27.34
CA ARG A 279 24.95 -8.12 -28.35
C ARG A 279 23.66 -8.91 -28.32
N LYS A 280 22.56 -8.24 -27.99
CA LYS A 280 21.23 -8.87 -27.88
C LYS A 280 20.24 -8.15 -28.79
N LYS A 281 19.60 -8.92 -29.68
CA LYS A 281 18.43 -8.43 -30.43
C LYS A 281 17.29 -8.16 -29.45
N VAL A 282 16.77 -6.94 -29.46
CA VAL A 282 15.63 -6.50 -28.66
C VAL A 282 14.50 -6.09 -29.60
N GLU A 283 13.30 -6.55 -29.29
CA GLU A 283 12.07 -6.13 -29.97
C GLU A 283 11.20 -5.36 -29.00
N GLU A 284 10.88 -4.12 -29.35
CA GLU A 284 10.08 -3.21 -28.54
C GLU A 284 8.69 -3.05 -29.19
N PRO A 285 7.62 -3.52 -28.52
CA PRO A 285 6.27 -3.41 -29.06
C PRO A 285 5.80 -1.95 -29.07
N PRO A 286 4.80 -1.59 -29.89
CA PRO A 286 4.25 -0.25 -29.89
C PRO A 286 3.73 0.16 -28.49
N PRO A 287 3.78 1.47 -28.16
CA PRO A 287 3.07 2.03 -27.02
C PRO A 287 1.59 1.66 -27.12
N LEU A 288 0.93 1.42 -25.98
CA LEU A 288 -0.49 1.11 -26.00
C LEU A 288 -1.33 2.33 -26.42
N PRO A 289 -2.56 2.12 -26.93
CA PRO A 289 -3.56 3.16 -27.02
C PRO A 289 -3.82 3.85 -25.68
N PHE A 290 -4.42 5.04 -25.71
CA PHE A 290 -4.47 5.88 -24.52
C PHE A 290 -5.59 5.53 -23.55
N SER A 291 -5.23 5.51 -22.26
CA SER A 291 -6.13 5.89 -21.16
C SER A 291 -6.23 7.42 -21.07
N LEU A 292 -7.22 7.97 -20.35
CA LEU A 292 -7.35 9.42 -20.16
C LEU A 292 -6.08 10.03 -19.54
N SER A 293 -5.58 9.47 -18.45
CA SER A 293 -4.34 9.94 -17.82
C SER A 293 -3.14 9.89 -18.76
N ALA A 294 -2.99 8.83 -19.56
CA ALA A 294 -1.88 8.74 -20.51
C ALA A 294 -1.94 9.83 -21.59
N LEU A 295 -3.15 10.11 -22.10
CA LEU A 295 -3.40 11.21 -23.04
C LEU A 295 -3.11 12.57 -22.40
N GLN A 296 -3.60 12.82 -21.18
CA GLN A 296 -3.37 14.06 -20.43
C GLN A 296 -1.89 14.31 -20.15
N VAL A 297 -1.15 13.27 -19.73
CA VAL A 297 0.29 13.38 -19.45
C VAL A 297 1.06 13.69 -20.73
N LEU A 298 0.77 13.00 -21.84
CA LEU A 298 1.47 13.24 -23.10
C LEU A 298 1.14 14.61 -23.68
N ALA A 299 -0.13 14.99 -23.72
CA ALA A 299 -0.57 16.30 -24.20
C ALA A 299 0.03 17.45 -23.39
N GLY A 300 0.11 17.28 -22.06
CA GLY A 300 0.77 18.25 -21.19
C GLY A 300 2.28 18.34 -21.40
N LYS A 301 2.98 17.21 -21.59
CA LYS A 301 4.42 17.21 -21.92
C LYS A 301 4.70 17.85 -23.28
N ARG A 302 3.88 17.57 -24.29
CA ARG A 302 4.10 17.99 -25.68
C ARG A 302 3.64 19.41 -25.97
N TYR A 303 2.51 19.83 -25.41
CA TYR A 303 1.84 21.08 -25.75
C TYR A 303 1.64 22.02 -24.55
N GLY A 304 1.93 21.57 -23.32
CA GLY A 304 1.66 22.36 -22.11
C GLY A 304 0.18 22.43 -21.72
N TYR A 305 -0.68 21.58 -22.31
CA TYR A 305 -2.10 21.55 -22.01
C TYR A 305 -2.39 21.04 -20.59
N GLU A 306 -3.37 21.68 -19.96
CA GLU A 306 -3.81 21.29 -18.62
C GLU A 306 -4.71 20.05 -18.70
N PRO A 307 -4.66 19.13 -17.72
CA PRO A 307 -5.46 17.91 -17.73
C PRO A 307 -6.96 18.12 -17.96
N GLN A 308 -7.55 19.16 -17.36
CA GLN A 308 -8.98 19.46 -17.51
C GLN A 308 -9.29 19.90 -18.95
N GLN A 309 -8.44 20.76 -19.52
CA GLN A 309 -8.55 21.18 -20.92
C GLN A 309 -8.51 19.98 -21.89
N VAL A 310 -7.64 19.01 -21.62
CA VAL A 310 -7.55 17.77 -22.42
C VAL A 310 -8.80 16.92 -22.28
N LEU A 311 -9.33 16.76 -21.05
CA LEU A 311 -10.57 16.03 -20.81
C LEU A 311 -11.77 16.67 -21.51
N ASP A 312 -11.92 17.99 -21.39
CA ASP A 312 -13.02 18.72 -22.04
C ASP A 312 -12.93 18.62 -23.57
N THR A 313 -11.70 18.67 -24.11
CA THR A 313 -11.45 18.47 -25.56
C THR A 313 -11.81 17.05 -25.99
N ALA A 314 -11.36 16.03 -25.25
CA ALA A 314 -11.67 14.64 -25.56
C ALA A 314 -13.18 14.34 -25.42
N GLN A 315 -13.86 15.01 -24.48
CA GLN A 315 -15.32 14.98 -24.32
C GLN A 315 -16.04 15.51 -25.56
N LYS A 316 -15.60 16.66 -26.12
CA LYS A 316 -16.14 17.19 -27.37
C LYS A 316 -15.95 16.24 -28.55
N LEU A 317 -14.73 15.71 -28.72
CA LEU A 317 -14.42 14.74 -29.78
C LEU A 317 -15.29 13.48 -29.68
N TYR A 318 -15.58 13.01 -28.46
CA TYR A 318 -16.49 11.89 -28.22
C TYR A 318 -17.95 12.24 -28.55
N GLU A 319 -18.42 13.44 -28.19
CA GLU A 319 -19.78 13.90 -28.49
C GLU A 319 -20.03 14.07 -29.99
N GLU A 320 -18.99 14.49 -30.74
CA GLU A 320 -18.95 14.48 -32.21
C GLU A 320 -18.76 13.08 -32.82
N LYS A 321 -18.65 12.05 -31.98
CA LYS A 321 -18.43 10.64 -32.33
C LYS A 321 -17.10 10.37 -33.04
N LEU A 322 -16.11 11.25 -32.93
CA LEU A 322 -14.80 11.08 -33.58
C LEU A 322 -13.88 10.14 -32.79
N THR A 323 -14.01 10.12 -31.47
CA THR A 323 -13.26 9.22 -30.58
C THR A 323 -14.19 8.40 -29.70
N THR A 324 -13.66 7.34 -29.10
CA THR A 324 -14.37 6.52 -28.11
C THR A 324 -14.39 7.20 -26.73
N TYR A 325 -15.04 6.57 -25.75
CA TYR A 325 -15.33 7.17 -24.45
C TYR A 325 -14.07 7.72 -23.75
N PRO A 326 -14.00 9.02 -23.42
CA PRO A 326 -12.74 9.69 -23.10
C PRO A 326 -12.37 9.60 -21.61
N ARG A 327 -13.22 9.02 -20.75
CA ARG A 327 -12.94 8.87 -19.30
C ARG A 327 -12.48 7.46 -18.94
N SER A 328 -11.96 6.73 -19.93
CA SER A 328 -11.46 5.37 -19.78
C SER A 328 -10.11 5.31 -19.06
N ASP A 329 -9.96 4.35 -18.15
CA ASP A 329 -8.71 3.98 -17.49
C ASP A 329 -7.93 2.88 -18.24
N ALA A 330 -8.54 2.29 -19.26
CA ALA A 330 -7.97 1.19 -20.02
C ALA A 330 -7.03 1.67 -21.15
N GLU A 331 -6.02 0.85 -21.43
CA GLU A 331 -5.06 1.03 -22.54
C GLU A 331 -5.14 -0.14 -23.54
N TYR A 332 -6.17 -0.99 -23.42
CA TYR A 332 -6.41 -2.18 -24.24
C TYR A 332 -7.73 -2.07 -25.01
N LEU A 333 -7.87 -2.89 -26.05
CA LEU A 333 -8.99 -2.91 -26.99
C LEU A 333 -9.65 -4.30 -27.06
N PRO A 334 -11.00 -4.38 -27.25
CA PRO A 334 -11.68 -5.64 -27.46
C PRO A 334 -11.27 -6.27 -28.77
N LYS A 335 -11.04 -7.59 -28.78
CA LYS A 335 -10.71 -8.33 -30.01
C LYS A 335 -11.83 -8.21 -31.05
N SER A 336 -13.09 -8.08 -30.62
CA SER A 336 -14.25 -7.90 -31.49
C SER A 336 -14.22 -6.60 -32.30
N GLN A 337 -13.54 -5.55 -31.83
CA GLN A 337 -13.43 -4.26 -32.52
C GLN A 337 -12.39 -4.25 -33.63
N HIS A 338 -11.51 -5.25 -33.72
CA HIS A 338 -10.48 -5.34 -34.75
C HIS A 338 -11.08 -5.33 -36.17
N LYS A 339 -12.30 -5.83 -36.36
CA LYS A 339 -13.05 -5.76 -37.63
C LYS A 339 -13.28 -4.33 -38.16
N ASN A 340 -13.24 -3.33 -37.28
CA ASN A 340 -13.40 -1.92 -37.65
C ASN A 340 -12.08 -1.29 -38.14
N ALA A 341 -10.94 -1.95 -37.94
CA ALA A 341 -9.62 -1.42 -38.27
C ALA A 341 -9.48 -0.98 -39.73
N PRO A 342 -9.91 -1.76 -40.75
CA PRO A 342 -9.81 -1.32 -42.14
C PRO A 342 -10.54 0.00 -42.40
N LYS A 343 -11.74 0.18 -41.83
CA LYS A 343 -12.53 1.40 -42.01
C LYS A 343 -11.88 2.60 -41.30
N ILE A 344 -11.40 2.41 -40.07
CA ILE A 344 -10.74 3.48 -39.31
C ILE A 344 -9.44 3.91 -40.00
N LEU A 345 -8.59 2.95 -40.40
CA LEU A 345 -7.35 3.23 -41.12
C LEU A 345 -7.61 3.91 -42.47
N SER A 346 -8.64 3.51 -43.20
CA SER A 346 -9.06 4.18 -44.44
C SER A 346 -9.49 5.63 -44.20
N ASN A 347 -10.28 5.91 -43.16
CA ASN A 347 -10.65 7.28 -42.81
C ASN A 347 -9.42 8.13 -42.44
N LEU A 348 -8.46 7.56 -41.70
CA LEU A 348 -7.21 8.25 -41.33
C LEU A 348 -6.29 8.47 -42.54
N ALA A 349 -6.25 7.53 -43.49
CA ALA A 349 -5.54 7.64 -44.75
C ALA A 349 -6.08 8.77 -45.65
N GLY A 350 -7.36 9.15 -45.47
CA GLY A 350 -8.01 10.25 -46.18
C GLY A 350 -7.71 11.65 -45.62
N LEU A 351 -6.92 11.77 -44.56
CA LEU A 351 -6.55 13.06 -43.94
C LEU A 351 -5.33 13.68 -44.66
N SER A 352 -5.53 14.17 -45.89
CA SER A 352 -4.49 14.61 -46.83
C SER A 352 -3.44 15.58 -46.25
N ASP A 353 -3.81 16.42 -45.29
CA ASP A 353 -2.93 17.44 -44.68
C ASP A 353 -2.24 16.98 -43.39
N SER A 354 -2.29 15.68 -43.07
CA SER A 354 -1.73 15.13 -41.84
C SER A 354 -0.67 14.06 -42.10
N PRO A 355 0.46 14.04 -41.34
CA PRO A 355 1.41 12.92 -41.36
C PRO A 355 0.76 11.56 -41.06
N LEU A 356 -0.42 11.56 -40.41
CA LEU A 356 -1.22 10.37 -40.16
C LEU A 356 -1.62 9.63 -41.44
N ALA A 357 -1.86 10.34 -42.54
CA ALA A 357 -2.36 9.72 -43.77
C ALA A 357 -1.35 8.71 -44.32
N ALA A 358 -0.09 9.11 -44.46
CA ALA A 358 0.97 8.24 -44.93
C ALA A 358 1.18 7.03 -44.00
N TRP A 359 1.13 7.25 -42.68
CA TRP A 359 1.30 6.16 -41.70
C TRP A 359 0.12 5.18 -41.67
N ALA A 360 -1.10 5.67 -41.88
CA ALA A 360 -2.29 4.84 -41.98
C ALA A 360 -2.33 4.04 -43.29
N GLN A 361 -1.86 4.61 -44.40
CA GLN A 361 -1.71 3.90 -45.67
C GLN A 361 -0.68 2.77 -45.59
N ALA A 362 0.41 2.98 -44.85
CA ALA A 362 1.46 1.97 -44.63
C ALA A 362 1.11 0.94 -43.54
N ALA A 363 -0.06 1.04 -42.88
CA ALA A 363 -0.45 0.16 -41.80
C ALA A 363 -1.03 -1.18 -42.31
N ASP A 364 -0.67 -2.28 -41.65
CA ASP A 364 -1.25 -3.60 -41.91
C ASP A 364 -2.47 -3.82 -41.01
N ALA A 365 -3.68 -3.70 -41.59
CA ALA A 365 -4.93 -3.82 -40.85
C ALA A 365 -5.14 -5.21 -40.20
N GLU A 366 -4.50 -6.26 -40.71
CA GLU A 366 -4.59 -7.63 -40.15
C GLU A 366 -3.71 -7.80 -38.91
N LYS A 367 -2.73 -6.91 -38.71
CA LYS A 367 -1.83 -6.98 -37.57
C LYS A 367 -2.57 -6.77 -36.25
N LYS A 368 -2.26 -7.64 -35.29
CA LYS A 368 -2.77 -7.57 -33.90
C LYS A 368 -1.60 -7.39 -32.94
N SER A 369 -1.38 -6.17 -32.47
CA SER A 369 -0.46 -5.90 -31.37
C SER A 369 -0.98 -6.46 -30.04
N ARG A 370 -0.19 -6.31 -28.97
CA ARG A 370 -0.60 -6.65 -27.60
C ARG A 370 -1.79 -5.84 -27.07
N ALA A 371 -2.23 -4.79 -27.76
CA ALA A 371 -3.36 -3.96 -27.34
C ALA A 371 -4.71 -4.71 -27.42
N TRP A 372 -4.84 -5.71 -28.30
CA TRP A 372 -6.08 -6.48 -28.49
C TRP A 372 -6.22 -7.59 -27.45
N ASN A 373 -6.78 -7.28 -26.29
CA ASN A 373 -6.80 -8.19 -25.16
C ASN A 373 -8.03 -8.01 -24.26
N ASP A 374 -9.04 -8.87 -24.44
CA ASP A 374 -10.31 -8.83 -23.68
C ASP A 374 -10.11 -9.01 -22.17
N GLU A 375 -9.08 -9.74 -21.72
CA GLU A 375 -8.79 -9.97 -20.29
C GLU A 375 -8.24 -8.72 -19.58
N LYS A 376 -7.79 -7.72 -20.35
CA LYS A 376 -7.23 -6.46 -19.85
C LYS A 376 -8.20 -5.29 -19.94
N ILE A 377 -9.46 -5.56 -20.30
CA ILE A 377 -10.53 -4.57 -20.40
C ILE A 377 -11.28 -4.53 -19.07
N THR A 378 -11.54 -3.31 -18.60
CA THR A 378 -12.32 -3.05 -17.39
C THR A 378 -13.77 -2.72 -17.80
N ALA A 379 -14.39 -1.71 -17.20
CA ALA A 379 -15.69 -1.18 -17.64
C ALA A 379 -15.63 -0.53 -19.03
N HIS A 380 -14.44 -0.10 -19.45
CA HIS A 380 -14.22 0.60 -20.72
C HIS A 380 -12.95 0.08 -21.41
N HIS A 381 -12.79 0.42 -22.68
CA HIS A 381 -11.57 0.17 -23.47
C HIS A 381 -10.84 1.48 -23.79
N ALA A 382 -9.66 1.40 -24.40
CA ALA A 382 -8.84 2.58 -24.69
C ALA A 382 -9.51 3.60 -25.62
N ILE A 383 -9.05 4.85 -25.52
CA ILE A 383 -9.46 5.98 -26.34
C ILE A 383 -8.84 5.84 -27.74
N ILE A 384 -9.68 5.64 -28.75
CA ILE A 384 -9.29 5.44 -30.16
C ILE A 384 -10.21 6.24 -31.10
N PRO A 385 -9.81 6.48 -32.36
CA PRO A 385 -10.72 7.01 -33.38
C PRO A 385 -11.85 6.03 -33.69
N THR A 386 -12.99 6.53 -34.15
CA THR A 386 -14.13 5.71 -34.55
C THR A 386 -14.19 5.49 -36.07
N THR A 387 -15.22 4.79 -36.54
CA THR A 387 -15.52 4.63 -37.98
C THR A 387 -16.09 5.90 -38.62
N VAL A 388 -16.32 6.96 -37.85
CA VAL A 388 -16.73 8.28 -38.36
C VAL A 388 -15.48 9.02 -38.85
N ALA A 389 -15.53 9.55 -40.08
CA ALA A 389 -14.42 10.31 -40.63
C ALA A 389 -14.34 11.70 -39.97
N ALA A 390 -13.18 12.05 -39.45
CA ALA A 390 -12.92 13.40 -38.94
C ALA A 390 -12.75 14.38 -40.09
N ASN A 391 -13.24 15.61 -39.91
CA ASN A 391 -12.96 16.73 -40.80
C ASN A 391 -12.03 17.72 -40.09
N PRO A 392 -10.71 17.71 -40.39
CA PRO A 392 -9.73 18.57 -39.71
C PRO A 392 -10.06 20.07 -39.79
N ALA A 393 -10.76 20.53 -40.83
CA ALA A 393 -11.12 21.93 -41.00
C ALA A 393 -12.20 22.42 -40.01
N ARG A 394 -12.93 21.50 -39.37
CA ARG A 394 -13.95 21.81 -38.35
C ARG A 394 -13.43 21.73 -36.92
N LEU A 395 -12.24 21.14 -36.73
CA LEU A 395 -11.63 20.99 -35.41
C LEU A 395 -10.81 22.23 -35.07
N SER A 396 -10.96 22.73 -33.85
CA SER A 396 -10.02 23.70 -33.28
C SER A 396 -8.60 23.12 -33.21
N GLU A 397 -7.61 23.99 -33.04
CA GLU A 397 -6.21 23.56 -32.98
C GLU A 397 -5.94 22.51 -31.89
N ILE A 398 -6.59 22.65 -30.73
CA ILE A 398 -6.44 21.69 -29.63
C ILE A 398 -7.17 20.37 -29.93
N GLU A 399 -8.38 20.42 -30.48
CA GLU A 399 -9.14 19.22 -30.90
C GLU A 399 -8.34 18.43 -31.93
N ARG A 400 -7.77 19.11 -32.94
CA ARG A 400 -6.89 18.50 -33.94
C ARG A 400 -5.68 17.84 -33.30
N ARG A 401 -4.95 18.53 -32.41
CA ARG A 401 -3.76 17.98 -31.74
C ARG A 401 -4.08 16.77 -30.87
N ILE A 402 -5.17 16.81 -30.11
CA ILE A 402 -5.60 15.69 -29.26
C ILE A 402 -6.05 14.50 -30.12
N TYR A 403 -6.85 14.74 -31.15
CA TYR A 403 -7.26 13.70 -32.10
C TYR A 403 -6.03 13.06 -32.79
N GLU A 404 -5.05 13.87 -33.19
CA GLU A 404 -3.82 13.37 -33.82
C GLU A 404 -2.96 12.49 -32.90
N LEU A 405 -2.89 12.81 -31.60
CA LEU A 405 -2.24 11.93 -30.64
C LEU A 405 -2.96 10.57 -30.61
N ILE A 406 -4.28 10.60 -30.41
CA ILE A 406 -5.13 9.40 -30.32
C ILE A 406 -4.99 8.54 -31.59
N ALA A 407 -5.11 9.15 -32.77
CA ALA A 407 -4.97 8.46 -34.05
C ALA A 407 -3.58 7.87 -34.26
N ARG A 408 -2.51 8.60 -33.91
CA ARG A 408 -1.13 8.10 -34.03
C ARG A 408 -0.89 6.86 -33.17
N ALA A 409 -1.38 6.87 -31.92
CA ALA A 409 -1.27 5.71 -31.02
C ALA A 409 -2.07 4.51 -31.54
N TYR A 410 -3.23 4.73 -32.16
CA TYR A 410 -4.01 3.68 -32.81
C TYR A 410 -3.29 3.10 -34.03
N ILE A 411 -2.79 3.94 -34.94
CA ILE A 411 -2.03 3.49 -36.14
C ILE A 411 -0.82 2.63 -35.72
N ALA A 412 -0.12 2.99 -34.64
CA ALA A 412 1.03 2.23 -34.14
C ALA A 412 0.73 0.76 -33.84
N GLN A 413 -0.53 0.40 -33.54
CA GLN A 413 -0.92 -1.00 -33.29
C GLN A 413 -0.87 -1.89 -34.53
N PHE A 414 -0.78 -1.28 -35.71
CA PHE A 414 -0.77 -1.92 -37.03
C PHE A 414 0.61 -1.85 -37.71
N HIS A 415 1.63 -1.35 -37.00
CA HIS A 415 3.01 -1.30 -37.47
C HIS A 415 3.89 -2.35 -36.79
N PRO A 416 4.98 -2.82 -37.44
CA PRO A 416 5.93 -3.74 -36.84
C PRO A 416 6.56 -3.22 -35.54
N ASN A 417 7.02 -4.15 -34.69
CA ASN A 417 7.82 -3.81 -33.52
C ASN A 417 9.07 -3.04 -33.93
N TYR A 418 9.55 -2.18 -33.04
CA TYR A 418 10.84 -1.56 -33.20
C TYR A 418 11.94 -2.56 -32.83
N VAL A 419 12.89 -2.81 -33.74
CA VAL A 419 13.92 -3.84 -33.58
C VAL A 419 15.30 -3.21 -33.60
N TYR A 420 16.11 -3.54 -32.60
CA TYR A 420 17.49 -3.07 -32.49
C TYR A 420 18.38 -4.11 -31.83
N ASP A 421 19.68 -4.03 -32.11
CA ASP A 421 20.71 -4.73 -31.35
C ASP A 421 21.15 -3.82 -30.19
N ARG A 422 21.00 -4.29 -28.96
CA ARG A 422 21.60 -3.66 -27.78
C ARG A 422 22.96 -4.27 -27.55
N THR A 423 23.99 -3.44 -27.59
CA THR A 423 25.38 -3.83 -27.35
C THR A 423 25.83 -3.31 -25.99
N LYS A 424 26.47 -4.16 -25.19
CA LYS A 424 27.13 -3.79 -23.94
C LYS A 424 28.57 -4.27 -23.97
N VAL A 425 29.49 -3.39 -23.65
CA VAL A 425 30.93 -3.64 -23.59
C VAL A 425 31.42 -3.33 -22.19
N GLU A 426 32.17 -4.25 -21.60
CA GLU A 426 32.99 -4.00 -20.40
C GLU A 426 34.45 -4.25 -20.78
N LEU A 427 35.30 -3.27 -20.51
CA LEU A 427 36.72 -3.26 -20.80
C LEU A 427 37.50 -3.13 -19.50
N SER A 428 38.59 -3.89 -19.38
CA SER A 428 39.52 -3.83 -18.26
C SER A 428 40.79 -3.10 -18.69
N TYR A 429 41.20 -2.08 -17.95
CA TYR A 429 42.39 -1.28 -18.22
C TYR A 429 43.00 -0.81 -16.90
N HIS A 430 44.32 -1.02 -16.70
CA HIS A 430 45.01 -0.85 -15.40
C HIS A 430 44.29 -1.52 -14.19
N GLY A 431 43.62 -2.66 -14.44
CA GLY A 431 42.83 -3.36 -13.42
C GLY A 431 41.52 -2.65 -13.02
N GLU A 432 41.16 -1.56 -13.69
CA GLU A 432 39.91 -0.83 -13.53
C GLU A 432 38.90 -1.22 -14.62
N THR A 433 37.61 -0.98 -14.36
CA THR A 433 36.52 -1.34 -15.28
C THR A 433 35.99 -0.11 -16.02
N PHE A 434 35.84 -0.25 -17.33
CA PHE A 434 35.21 0.73 -18.21
C PHE A 434 34.02 0.11 -18.91
N THR A 435 32.95 0.87 -19.10
CA THR A 435 31.70 0.36 -19.68
C THR A 435 31.16 1.26 -20.77
N ALA A 436 30.65 0.66 -21.84
CA ALA A 436 29.85 1.34 -22.85
C ALA A 436 28.59 0.53 -23.16
N SER A 437 27.53 1.24 -23.48
CA SER A 437 26.32 0.65 -24.07
C SER A 437 26.04 1.34 -25.38
N GLY A 438 25.44 0.61 -26.32
CA GLY A 438 25.12 1.13 -27.63
C GLY A 438 23.93 0.43 -28.25
N ARG A 439 23.41 1.02 -29.31
CA ARG A 439 22.21 0.56 -29.99
C ARG A 439 22.37 0.69 -31.49
N THR A 440 22.20 -0.43 -32.18
CA THR A 440 22.17 -0.44 -33.64
C THR A 440 20.76 -0.77 -34.09
N GLU A 441 20.09 0.20 -34.71
CA GLU A 441 18.75 0.01 -35.26
C GLU A 441 18.76 -1.04 -36.39
N ARG A 442 17.82 -1.98 -36.32
CA ARG A 442 17.59 -2.99 -37.36
C ARG A 442 16.33 -2.69 -38.16
N ALA A 443 15.26 -2.30 -37.49
CA ALA A 443 14.02 -1.90 -38.12
C ALA A 443 13.30 -0.86 -37.26
N ALA A 444 12.96 0.28 -37.86
CA ALA A 444 12.29 1.39 -37.19
C ALA A 444 10.88 1.04 -36.68
N GLY A 445 10.15 0.20 -37.42
CA GLY A 445 8.77 -0.17 -37.09
C GLY A 445 7.91 1.05 -36.73
N TRP A 446 7.10 0.91 -35.67
CA TRP A 446 6.28 1.99 -35.13
C TRP A 446 7.07 3.24 -34.70
N ARG A 447 8.35 3.11 -34.31
CA ARG A 447 9.18 4.22 -33.77
C ARG A 447 9.39 5.31 -34.81
N ALA A 448 9.31 5.00 -36.11
CA ALA A 448 9.41 5.99 -37.19
C ALA A 448 8.40 7.15 -37.04
N MET A 449 7.17 6.86 -36.59
CA MET A 449 6.11 7.88 -36.42
C MET A 449 6.36 8.86 -35.27
N TYR A 450 7.31 8.53 -34.39
CA TYR A 450 7.64 9.32 -33.20
C TYR A 450 8.97 10.07 -33.34
N ARG A 451 9.66 9.99 -34.49
CA ARG A 451 10.98 10.63 -34.73
C ARG A 451 10.96 12.13 -35.01
N THR A 452 9.80 12.78 -35.05
CA THR A 452 9.72 14.18 -35.48
C THR A 452 10.17 15.18 -34.40
N GLY A 453 11.33 15.82 -34.65
CA GLY A 453 11.64 17.23 -34.37
C GLY A 453 12.11 17.60 -32.94
N LYS A 454 13.43 17.70 -32.76
CA LYS A 454 14.14 18.28 -31.60
C LYS A 454 13.60 17.85 -30.22
N THR A 455 14.02 16.67 -29.78
CA THR A 455 14.13 16.23 -28.38
C THR A 455 15.12 17.08 -27.56
N ALA A 456 15.18 18.39 -27.77
CA ALA A 456 16.15 19.28 -27.14
C ALA A 456 15.66 19.92 -25.82
N GLU A 457 14.48 19.54 -25.31
CA GLU A 457 13.85 20.22 -24.14
C GLU A 457 13.36 19.30 -23.01
N THR A 458 13.88 18.08 -22.93
CA THR A 458 13.65 17.16 -21.80
C THR A 458 14.98 16.61 -21.30
N ASP A 459 15.13 16.45 -19.99
CA ASP A 459 16.29 15.80 -19.34
C ASP A 459 16.56 14.36 -19.86
N ASP A 460 15.64 13.79 -20.66
CA ASP A 460 15.82 12.50 -21.35
C ASP A 460 16.78 12.55 -22.57
N ALA A 461 17.18 13.73 -23.06
CA ALA A 461 18.09 13.87 -24.20
C ALA A 461 19.48 13.28 -23.93
N GLU A 462 20.00 13.43 -22.71
CA GLU A 462 21.32 12.90 -22.34
C GLU A 462 21.37 11.36 -22.30
N LYS A 463 20.23 10.68 -22.07
CA LYS A 463 20.15 9.22 -22.09
C LYS A 463 20.03 8.65 -23.50
N ASP A 464 19.34 9.34 -24.39
CA ASP A 464 19.18 8.89 -25.79
C ASP A 464 20.51 9.02 -26.55
N ASP A 465 21.37 9.99 -26.21
CA ASP A 465 22.69 10.19 -26.83
C ASP A 465 23.72 9.11 -26.43
N GLU A 466 23.73 8.64 -25.18
CA GLU A 466 24.64 7.55 -24.75
C GLU A 466 24.20 6.17 -25.26
N GLU A 467 22.90 5.88 -25.32
CA GLU A 467 22.41 4.59 -25.83
C GLU A 467 22.34 4.53 -27.36
N SER A 468 22.35 5.64 -28.09
CA SER A 468 22.32 5.67 -29.56
C SER A 468 23.68 5.45 -30.23
N ALA A 469 24.77 5.42 -29.45
CA ALA A 469 26.10 5.14 -29.96
C ALA A 469 26.17 3.76 -30.63
N VAL A 470 26.75 3.69 -31.83
CA VAL A 470 27.06 2.42 -32.49
C VAL A 470 28.44 1.99 -32.03
N LEU A 471 28.52 0.80 -31.41
CA LEU A 471 29.78 0.24 -30.94
C LEU A 471 30.37 -0.74 -31.98
N PRO A 472 31.71 -0.79 -32.13
CA PRO A 472 32.35 -1.73 -33.04
C PRO A 472 31.97 -3.19 -32.74
N PRO A 473 32.00 -4.08 -33.74
CA PRO A 473 31.95 -5.52 -33.48
C PRO A 473 33.22 -5.96 -32.76
N MET A 474 33.07 -6.61 -31.60
CA MET A 474 34.18 -7.09 -30.76
C MET A 474 33.89 -8.51 -30.24
N LYS A 475 34.88 -9.12 -29.61
CA LYS A 475 34.80 -10.39 -28.88
C LYS A 475 35.47 -10.25 -27.52
N LYS A 476 35.07 -11.12 -26.59
CA LYS A 476 35.75 -11.24 -25.29
C LYS A 476 37.20 -11.64 -25.52
N GLY A 477 38.11 -10.87 -24.94
CA GLY A 477 39.56 -11.06 -25.06
C GLY A 477 40.22 -10.13 -26.09
N ASP A 478 39.45 -9.42 -26.92
CA ASP A 478 39.99 -8.47 -27.88
C ASP A 478 40.76 -7.35 -27.16
N ARG A 479 41.83 -6.89 -27.82
CA ARG A 479 42.65 -5.77 -27.36
C ARG A 479 42.07 -4.45 -27.85
N ALA A 480 42.22 -3.41 -27.04
CA ALA A 480 41.87 -2.05 -27.39
C ALA A 480 42.89 -1.08 -26.79
N ASP A 481 43.38 -0.18 -27.62
CA ASP A 481 44.47 0.73 -27.29
C ASP A 481 43.89 2.00 -26.70
N TYR A 482 44.43 2.46 -25.57
CA TYR A 482 44.03 3.72 -24.97
C TYR A 482 44.49 4.89 -25.85
N VAL A 483 43.56 5.77 -26.22
CA VAL A 483 43.84 6.96 -27.06
C VAL A 483 43.89 8.22 -26.21
N SER A 484 42.85 8.45 -25.41
CA SER A 484 42.74 9.63 -24.55
C SER A 484 41.67 9.46 -23.48
N GLY A 485 41.70 10.32 -22.47
CA GLY A 485 40.68 10.38 -21.42
C GLY A 485 40.24 11.82 -21.18
N GLU A 486 38.96 11.99 -20.85
CA GLU A 486 38.33 13.27 -20.59
C GLU A 486 37.63 13.21 -19.22
N LEU A 487 37.96 14.18 -18.37
CA LEU A 487 37.29 14.37 -17.08
C LEU A 487 36.13 15.35 -17.26
N GLY A 488 34.91 14.83 -17.26
CA GLY A 488 33.68 15.61 -17.23
C GLY A 488 33.29 16.00 -15.81
N THR A 489 32.99 17.27 -15.60
CA THR A 489 32.44 17.78 -14.34
C THR A 489 30.94 17.97 -14.46
N ARG A 490 30.17 17.40 -13.54
CA ARG A 490 28.71 17.57 -13.46
C ARG A 490 28.28 18.02 -12.08
N GLN A 491 27.08 18.59 -12.01
CA GLN A 491 26.44 18.93 -10.75
C GLN A 491 25.10 18.21 -10.65
N THR A 492 24.77 17.74 -9.45
CA THR A 492 23.44 17.21 -9.17
C THR A 492 22.41 18.33 -9.34
N LYS A 493 21.30 18.06 -10.02
CA LYS A 493 20.20 19.00 -10.17
C LYS A 493 19.12 18.75 -9.10
N PRO A 494 18.44 19.81 -8.61
CA PRO A 494 17.28 19.62 -7.75
C PRO A 494 16.19 18.85 -8.50
N PRO A 495 15.27 18.16 -7.80
CA PRO A 495 14.15 17.50 -8.46
C PRO A 495 13.30 18.53 -9.20
N ALA A 496 12.82 18.18 -10.40
CA ALA A 496 11.99 19.08 -11.19
C ALA A 496 10.68 19.41 -10.46
N ARG A 497 10.25 20.67 -10.52
CA ARG A 497 8.92 21.08 -10.04
C ARG A 497 7.83 20.36 -10.84
N PHE A 498 6.68 20.17 -10.21
CA PHE A 498 5.53 19.62 -10.89
C PHE A 498 4.92 20.63 -11.87
N THR A 499 4.32 20.11 -12.93
CA THR A 499 3.35 20.76 -13.82
C THR A 499 2.01 20.05 -13.61
N PRO A 500 0.87 20.58 -14.07
CA PRO A 500 -0.41 19.88 -13.99
C PRO A 500 -0.35 18.43 -14.51
N ALA A 501 0.38 18.21 -15.61
CA ALA A 501 0.55 16.88 -16.21
C ALA A 501 1.42 15.94 -15.36
N THR A 502 2.56 16.42 -14.85
CA THR A 502 3.45 15.58 -14.01
C THR A 502 2.89 15.39 -12.60
N LEU A 503 2.08 16.31 -12.08
CA LEU A 503 1.32 16.12 -10.85
C LEU A 503 0.24 15.06 -11.03
N LEU A 504 -0.49 15.08 -12.14
CA LEU A 504 -1.47 14.03 -12.48
C LEU A 504 -0.79 12.66 -12.59
N GLN A 505 0.38 12.59 -13.24
CA GLN A 505 1.20 11.38 -13.25
C GLN A 505 1.58 10.96 -11.82
N GLY A 506 1.97 11.92 -10.97
CA GLY A 506 2.25 11.69 -9.55
C GLY A 506 1.05 11.13 -8.77
N MET A 507 -0.17 11.54 -9.08
CA MET A 507 -1.40 10.99 -8.49
C MET A 507 -1.67 9.55 -8.93
N LYS A 508 -1.41 9.20 -10.21
CA LYS A 508 -1.49 7.82 -10.73
C LYS A 508 -0.40 6.93 -10.11
N GLU A 509 0.80 7.47 -9.98
CA GLU A 509 1.98 6.78 -9.46
C GLU A 509 2.23 7.08 -7.98
N ILE A 510 1.16 7.36 -7.23
CA ILE A 510 1.26 7.86 -5.86
C ILE A 510 2.04 6.93 -4.92
N HIS A 511 2.05 5.63 -5.24
CA HIS A 511 2.83 4.61 -4.55
C HIS A 511 4.35 4.93 -4.50
N LYS A 512 4.87 5.72 -5.44
CA LYS A 512 6.26 6.21 -5.43
C LYS A 512 6.54 7.24 -4.33
N TYR A 513 5.50 7.83 -3.74
CA TYR A 513 5.58 8.93 -2.78
C TYR A 513 5.07 8.54 -1.38
N VAL A 514 4.98 7.24 -1.11
CA VAL A 514 4.47 6.67 0.15
C VAL A 514 5.65 6.14 0.96
N LYS A 515 5.60 6.36 2.29
CA LYS A 515 6.64 5.88 3.22
C LYS A 515 6.47 4.39 3.55
N ASP A 516 5.22 3.94 3.69
CA ASP A 516 4.88 2.57 4.06
C ASP A 516 4.86 1.62 2.84
N GLU A 517 5.68 0.56 2.90
CA GLU A 517 5.79 -0.39 1.78
C GLU A 517 4.53 -1.28 1.59
N ALA A 518 3.69 -1.47 2.62
CA ALA A 518 2.41 -2.17 2.45
C ALA A 518 1.39 -1.30 1.73
N ALA A 519 1.29 -0.01 2.10
CA ALA A 519 0.49 0.99 1.40
C ALA A 519 0.94 1.17 -0.06
N LYS A 520 2.24 1.09 -0.33
CA LYS A 520 2.79 1.15 -1.70
C LYS A 520 2.28 0.03 -2.60
N LYS A 521 2.20 -1.21 -2.11
CA LYS A 521 1.65 -2.33 -2.89
C LYS A 521 0.16 -2.10 -3.17
N MET A 522 -0.62 -1.78 -2.13
CA MET A 522 -2.06 -1.51 -2.28
C MET A 522 -2.33 -0.40 -3.29
N LEU A 523 -1.63 0.74 -3.17
CA LEU A 523 -1.77 1.90 -4.07
C LEU A 523 -1.32 1.62 -5.51
N ARG A 524 -0.43 0.66 -5.71
CA ARG A 524 -0.06 0.18 -7.05
C ARG A 524 -1.19 -0.63 -7.68
N ASP A 525 -1.88 -1.44 -6.89
CA ASP A 525 -2.95 -2.32 -7.35
C ASP A 525 -4.27 -1.55 -7.60
N VAL A 526 -4.51 -0.42 -6.90
CA VAL A 526 -5.71 0.45 -7.08
C VAL A 526 -5.50 1.67 -7.99
N SER A 527 -4.43 1.69 -8.80
CA SER A 527 -4.14 2.76 -9.78
C SER A 527 -3.97 4.17 -9.20
N GLY A 528 -3.50 4.30 -7.96
CA GLY A 528 -3.14 5.58 -7.34
C GLY A 528 -4.25 6.26 -6.51
N ILE A 529 -4.24 7.59 -6.44
CA ILE A 529 -5.29 8.39 -5.75
C ILE A 529 -6.16 9.16 -6.75
N GLY A 530 -7.46 9.20 -6.46
CA GLY A 530 -8.47 9.75 -7.37
C GLY A 530 -8.77 8.83 -8.56
N THR A 531 -10.00 8.88 -9.05
CA THR A 531 -10.41 8.18 -10.28
C THR A 531 -9.94 8.96 -11.52
N GLU A 532 -9.85 8.31 -12.68
CA GLU A 532 -9.49 8.98 -13.95
C GLU A 532 -10.32 10.25 -14.19
N ALA A 533 -11.62 10.21 -13.90
CA ALA A 533 -12.52 11.32 -14.10
C ALA A 533 -12.34 12.51 -13.12
N THR A 534 -11.63 12.33 -11.99
CA THR A 534 -11.56 13.34 -10.91
C THR A 534 -10.20 13.99 -10.72
N ARG A 535 -9.11 13.37 -11.19
CA ARG A 535 -7.75 13.92 -10.98
C ARG A 535 -7.58 15.32 -11.58
N ALA A 536 -8.09 15.53 -12.79
CA ALA A 536 -8.01 16.81 -13.48
C ALA A 536 -8.71 17.94 -12.72
N SER A 537 -9.94 17.71 -12.26
CA SER A 537 -10.72 18.71 -11.52
C SER A 537 -10.15 18.99 -10.13
N ILE A 538 -9.50 18.02 -9.48
CA ILE A 538 -8.79 18.25 -8.22
C ILE A 538 -7.61 19.21 -8.40
N ILE A 539 -6.80 18.99 -9.45
CA ILE A 539 -5.65 19.87 -9.75
C ILE A 539 -6.15 21.28 -10.11
N GLU A 540 -7.18 21.37 -10.96
CA GLU A 540 -7.81 22.64 -11.33
C GLU A 540 -8.35 23.37 -10.10
N ASP A 541 -9.04 22.68 -9.18
CA ASP A 541 -9.58 23.30 -7.96
C ASP A 541 -8.48 23.84 -7.03
N LEU A 542 -7.35 23.13 -6.90
CA LEU A 542 -6.20 23.61 -6.12
C LEU A 542 -5.60 24.89 -6.71
N ILE A 543 -5.53 25.00 -8.04
CA ILE A 543 -5.05 26.20 -8.74
C ILE A 543 -6.08 27.34 -8.62
N ARG A 544 -7.35 27.06 -8.92
CA ARG A 544 -8.45 28.04 -8.88
C ARG A 544 -8.64 28.63 -7.48
N ARG A 545 -8.49 27.82 -6.43
CA ARG A 545 -8.55 28.26 -5.02
C ARG A 545 -7.24 28.91 -4.52
N ARG A 546 -6.25 29.10 -5.39
CA ARG A 546 -4.95 29.74 -5.08
C ARG A 546 -4.13 29.03 -4.00
N PHE A 547 -4.23 27.71 -3.92
CA PHE A 547 -3.26 26.89 -3.18
C PHE A 547 -2.00 26.60 -4.00
N LEU A 548 -2.15 26.60 -5.33
CA LEU A 548 -1.04 26.45 -6.27
C LEU A 548 -1.04 27.62 -7.26
N HIS A 549 0.15 28.13 -7.57
CA HIS A 549 0.37 29.03 -8.70
C HIS A 549 0.91 28.25 -9.89
N ALA A 550 0.33 28.46 -11.07
CA ALA A 550 0.81 27.90 -12.32
C ALA A 550 1.47 29.01 -13.16
N ALA A 551 2.77 28.90 -13.40
CA ALA A 551 3.55 29.95 -14.08
C ALA A 551 4.33 29.43 -15.30
N GLY A 552 4.61 30.34 -16.24
CA GLY A 552 5.38 30.07 -17.45
C GLY A 552 4.64 29.22 -18.50
N LYS A 553 5.33 28.94 -19.61
CA LYS A 553 4.77 28.20 -20.76
C LYS A 553 4.38 26.76 -20.42
N LYS A 554 5.16 26.10 -19.55
CA LYS A 554 4.91 24.71 -19.08
C LYS A 554 4.00 24.63 -17.85
N LYS A 555 3.45 25.77 -17.37
CA LYS A 555 2.57 25.85 -16.19
C LYS A 555 3.18 25.20 -14.95
N VAL A 556 4.42 25.53 -14.63
CA VAL A 556 5.10 25.00 -13.44
C VAL A 556 4.32 25.41 -12.19
N LEU A 557 4.08 24.43 -11.30
CA LEU A 557 3.31 24.57 -10.08
C LEU A 557 4.23 24.91 -8.90
N THR A 558 3.88 25.96 -8.18
CA THR A 558 4.49 26.31 -6.88
C THR A 558 3.42 26.44 -5.80
N PRO A 559 3.69 25.99 -4.56
CA PRO A 559 2.76 26.14 -3.45
C PRO A 559 2.68 27.61 -2.99
N THR A 560 1.50 28.02 -2.50
CA THR A 560 1.32 29.34 -1.86
C THR A 560 1.50 29.24 -0.33
N ASP A 561 1.57 30.37 0.35
CA ASP A 561 1.61 30.41 1.83
C ASP A 561 0.41 29.67 2.46
N ALA A 562 -0.77 29.78 1.81
CA ALA A 562 -1.96 29.03 2.24
C ALA A 562 -1.78 27.52 2.11
N ALA A 563 -1.04 27.04 1.11
CA ALA A 563 -0.72 25.62 0.96
C ALA A 563 0.26 25.14 2.03
N TYR A 564 1.33 25.88 2.28
CA TYR A 564 2.25 25.57 3.38
C TYR A 564 1.50 25.52 4.72
N LEU A 565 0.71 26.54 5.00
CA LEU A 565 -0.09 26.63 6.23
C LEU A 565 -1.04 25.44 6.39
N LEU A 566 -1.74 25.04 5.33
CA LEU A 566 -2.62 23.88 5.36
C LEU A 566 -1.86 22.59 5.65
N ILE A 567 -0.78 22.34 4.91
CA ILE A 567 -0.02 21.10 5.03
C ILE A 567 0.68 20.99 6.39
N ASP A 568 1.16 22.10 6.95
CA ASP A 568 1.83 22.12 8.26
C ASP A 568 0.86 21.99 9.43
N ALA A 569 -0.38 22.46 9.27
CA ALA A 569 -1.41 22.29 10.29
C ALA A 569 -1.89 20.85 10.41
N LEU A 570 -1.74 20.04 9.35
CA LEU A 570 -2.31 18.70 9.23
C LEU A 570 -1.32 17.60 9.64
N PRO A 571 -1.81 16.50 10.24
CA PRO A 571 -0.97 15.34 10.52
C PRO A 571 -0.60 14.55 9.26
N ASP A 572 0.48 13.77 9.34
CA ASP A 572 0.97 12.89 8.27
C ASP A 572 -0.14 11.96 7.72
N THR A 573 -1.08 11.52 8.56
CA THR A 573 -2.21 10.67 8.14
C THR A 573 -3.13 11.30 7.09
N MET A 574 -3.10 12.63 6.93
CA MET A 574 -3.87 13.36 5.92
C MET A 574 -3.01 13.90 4.76
N THR A 575 -1.71 14.08 4.98
CA THR A 575 -0.79 14.62 3.95
C THR A 575 -0.11 13.51 3.14
N TYR A 576 -0.15 12.27 3.61
CA TYR A 576 0.25 11.08 2.87
C TYR A 576 -0.99 10.27 2.40
N PRO A 577 -0.86 9.45 1.34
CA PRO A 577 -1.99 8.75 0.75
C PRO A 577 -2.31 7.41 1.44
N ASP A 578 -1.62 7.07 2.52
CA ASP A 578 -1.70 5.80 3.23
C ASP A 578 -3.13 5.51 3.73
N ALA A 579 -3.79 6.52 4.31
CA ALA A 579 -5.19 6.39 4.74
C ALA A 579 -6.13 6.11 3.55
N THR A 580 -5.88 6.77 2.41
CA THR A 580 -6.63 6.52 1.17
C THR A 580 -6.43 5.10 0.65
N ALA A 581 -5.21 4.54 0.76
CA ALA A 581 -4.92 3.16 0.38
C ALA A 581 -5.77 2.17 1.18
N ILE A 582 -5.79 2.34 2.51
CA ILE A 582 -6.53 1.48 3.43
C ILE A 582 -8.03 1.56 3.14
N TRP A 583 -8.56 2.75 2.85
CA TRP A 583 -9.98 2.89 2.55
C TRP A 583 -10.34 2.23 1.22
N GLU A 584 -9.54 2.39 0.17
CA GLU A 584 -9.83 1.74 -1.11
C GLU A 584 -9.78 0.22 -1.00
N ASP A 585 -8.88 -0.35 -0.18
CA ASP A 585 -8.83 -1.79 0.11
C ASP A 585 -10.10 -2.28 0.85
N GLN A 586 -10.55 -1.54 1.87
CA GLN A 586 -11.80 -1.84 2.58
C GLN A 586 -13.03 -1.72 1.67
N LEU A 587 -13.07 -0.69 0.83
CA LEU A 587 -14.16 -0.48 -0.12
C LEU A 587 -14.15 -1.55 -1.22
N HIS A 588 -12.98 -2.00 -1.67
CA HIS A 588 -12.85 -3.11 -2.62
C HIS A 588 -13.34 -4.42 -1.99
N SER A 589 -12.95 -4.68 -0.74
CA SER A 589 -13.44 -5.83 0.04
C SER A 589 -14.96 -5.79 0.17
N MET A 590 -15.54 -4.62 0.44
CA MET A 590 -16.99 -4.43 0.53
C MET A 590 -17.69 -4.70 -0.80
N ALA A 591 -17.11 -4.27 -1.92
CA ALA A 591 -17.61 -4.58 -3.26
C ALA A 591 -17.54 -6.09 -3.58
N ALA A 592 -16.63 -6.82 -2.94
CA ALA A 592 -16.52 -8.28 -3.00
C ALA A 592 -17.40 -9.01 -1.95
N GLY A 593 -18.25 -8.29 -1.20
CA GLY A 593 -19.14 -8.85 -0.19
C GLY A 593 -18.52 -9.08 1.18
N VAL A 594 -17.38 -8.44 1.48
CA VAL A 594 -16.68 -8.56 2.77
C VAL A 594 -16.68 -7.23 3.52
N GLY A 595 -17.23 -7.22 4.74
CA GLY A 595 -17.39 -6.01 5.57
C GLY A 595 -18.71 -5.28 5.31
N THR A 596 -19.03 -4.29 6.15
CA THR A 596 -20.29 -3.52 6.02
C THR A 596 -20.06 -2.00 5.99
N PRO A 597 -20.96 -1.22 5.36
CA PRO A 597 -20.91 0.24 5.41
C PRO A 597 -20.89 0.80 6.83
N GLU A 598 -21.61 0.19 7.77
CA GLU A 598 -21.72 0.65 9.16
C GLU A 598 -20.37 0.57 9.87
N GLU A 599 -19.67 -0.56 9.75
CA GLU A 599 -18.34 -0.76 10.33
C GLU A 599 -17.33 0.23 9.74
N PHE A 600 -17.36 0.41 8.42
CA PHE A 600 -16.49 1.34 7.73
C PHE A 600 -16.76 2.80 8.15
N LEU A 601 -18.02 3.24 8.11
CA LEU A 601 -18.41 4.61 8.46
C LEU A 601 -18.20 4.92 9.95
N ALA A 602 -18.36 3.94 10.85
CA ALA A 602 -18.01 4.10 12.26
C ALA A 602 -16.51 4.39 12.43
N GLY A 603 -15.66 3.71 11.65
CA GLY A 603 -14.24 4.01 11.55
C GLY A 603 -13.97 5.45 11.10
N GLN A 604 -14.67 5.91 10.06
CA GLN A 604 -14.52 7.27 9.54
C GLN A 604 -15.03 8.34 10.50
N ALA A 605 -16.10 8.06 11.24
CA ALA A 605 -16.61 8.95 12.29
C ALA A 605 -15.58 9.10 13.43
N ASN A 606 -14.94 8.00 13.86
CA ASN A 606 -13.85 8.07 14.83
C ASN A 606 -12.66 8.87 14.30
N PHE A 607 -12.26 8.62 13.06
CA PHE A 607 -11.18 9.34 12.42
C PHE A 607 -11.47 10.86 12.31
N ALA A 608 -12.70 11.24 11.96
CA ALA A 608 -13.14 12.63 11.96
C ALA A 608 -13.10 13.26 13.37
N ARG A 609 -13.55 12.54 14.41
CA ARG A 609 -13.47 13.01 15.81
C ARG A 609 -12.03 13.31 16.22
N ASP A 610 -11.13 12.37 15.98
CA ASP A 610 -9.71 12.50 16.36
C ASP A 610 -9.05 13.70 15.67
N LEU A 611 -9.31 13.87 14.37
CA LEU A 611 -8.73 14.96 13.58
C LEU A 611 -9.39 16.32 13.86
N CYS A 612 -10.68 16.39 14.15
CA CYS A 612 -11.31 17.62 14.66
C CYS A 612 -10.72 18.03 16.01
N ALA A 613 -10.47 17.07 16.91
CA ALA A 613 -9.81 17.32 18.19
C ALA A 613 -8.33 17.73 18.02
N ALA A 614 -7.64 17.22 16.99
CA ALA A 614 -6.30 17.68 16.62
C ALA A 614 -6.34 19.12 16.09
N ALA A 615 -7.29 19.45 15.21
CA ALA A 615 -7.47 20.81 14.68
C ALA A 615 -7.74 21.85 15.78
N ALA A 616 -8.45 21.47 16.84
CA ALA A 616 -8.68 22.32 18.01
C ALA A 616 -7.38 22.71 18.76
N ARG A 617 -6.36 21.85 18.68
CA ARG A 617 -5.05 22.00 19.34
C ARG A 617 -3.95 22.47 18.39
N SER A 618 -4.20 22.44 17.09
CA SER A 618 -3.23 22.82 16.05
C SER A 618 -2.77 24.26 16.23
N GLN A 619 -1.46 24.48 16.14
CA GLN A 619 -0.85 25.79 16.12
C GLN A 619 -0.66 26.21 14.67
N ILE A 620 -1.53 27.10 14.21
CA ILE A 620 -1.43 27.70 12.88
C ILE A 620 -0.67 29.01 13.02
N ALA A 621 0.37 29.20 12.21
CA ALA A 621 1.13 30.44 12.16
C ALA A 621 0.19 31.62 11.87
N GLY A 622 0.33 32.69 12.66
CA GLY A 622 -0.64 33.78 12.73
C GLY A 622 -0.89 34.49 11.40
N GLY A 623 -2.13 34.95 11.20
CA GLY A 623 -2.50 35.94 10.19
C GLY A 623 -2.26 37.34 10.73
N GLY A 624 -1.97 38.31 9.84
CA GLY A 624 -1.68 39.69 10.24
C GLY A 624 -2.72 40.24 11.23
N GLY A 625 -2.26 40.73 12.38
CA GLY A 625 -3.11 41.22 13.47
C GLY A 625 -2.36 41.32 14.81
N VAL A 626 -2.91 42.06 15.78
CA VAL A 626 -2.30 42.18 17.11
C VAL A 626 -2.52 40.87 17.89
N PRO A 627 -1.46 40.17 18.34
CA PRO A 627 -1.60 38.94 19.12
C PRO A 627 -2.38 39.20 20.42
N CYS A 628 -3.21 38.24 20.81
CA CYS A 628 -3.96 38.33 22.05
C CYS A 628 -3.02 38.14 23.25
N PRO A 629 -2.87 39.14 24.14
CA PRO A 629 -1.92 39.08 25.24
C PRO A 629 -2.31 38.07 26.32
N ALA A 630 -3.57 37.63 26.36
CA ALA A 630 -4.05 36.69 27.36
C ALA A 630 -3.77 35.22 26.99
N CYS A 631 -3.87 34.86 25.71
CA CYS A 631 -3.81 33.45 25.30
C CYS A 631 -2.67 33.09 24.36
N GLY A 632 -2.03 34.08 23.73
CA GLY A 632 -0.96 33.89 22.72
C GLY A 632 -1.37 33.16 21.44
N ARG A 633 -2.57 32.55 21.41
CA ARG A 633 -3.05 31.67 20.34
C ARG A 633 -3.98 32.37 19.33
N GLY A 634 -4.66 33.43 19.75
CA GLY A 634 -5.56 34.20 18.90
C GLY A 634 -5.05 35.60 18.63
N VAL A 635 -5.56 36.24 17.58
CA VAL A 635 -5.39 37.68 17.34
C VAL A 635 -6.57 38.49 17.89
N MET A 636 -6.36 39.77 18.17
CA MET A 636 -7.41 40.71 18.53
C MET A 636 -8.18 41.10 17.26
N THR A 637 -9.51 40.98 17.31
CA THR A 637 -10.43 41.30 16.20
C THR A 637 -11.37 42.41 16.61
N LYS A 638 -11.55 43.43 15.75
CA LYS A 638 -12.50 44.52 15.99
C LYS A 638 -13.94 44.02 15.85
N ARG A 639 -14.80 44.36 16.79
CA ARG A 639 -16.21 43.91 16.91
C ARG A 639 -17.09 45.08 17.32
N LYS A 640 -18.34 45.06 16.87
CA LYS A 640 -19.36 46.05 17.28
C LYS A 640 -20.10 45.57 18.53
N GLY A 641 -20.07 46.36 19.58
CA GLY A 641 -20.82 46.13 20.82
C GLY A 641 -21.88 47.21 21.06
N LYS A 642 -22.67 47.04 22.13
CA LYS A 642 -23.71 48.02 22.54
C LYS A 642 -23.13 49.40 22.90
N HIS A 643 -21.85 49.49 23.22
CA HIS A 643 -21.15 50.71 23.65
C HIS A 643 -20.11 51.20 22.63
N GLY A 644 -20.25 50.81 21.35
CA GLY A 644 -19.31 51.13 20.29
C GLY A 644 -18.38 49.97 19.92
N ASP A 645 -17.35 50.28 19.14
CA ASP A 645 -16.38 49.29 18.70
C ASP A 645 -15.47 48.86 19.85
N PHE A 646 -15.22 47.56 19.94
CA PHE A 646 -14.27 46.97 20.89
C PHE A 646 -13.47 45.87 20.20
N TRP A 647 -12.35 45.49 20.77
CA TRP A 647 -11.54 44.39 20.27
C TRP A 647 -11.78 43.15 21.12
N GLY A 648 -12.08 42.02 20.48
CA GLY A 648 -12.24 40.73 21.14
C GLY A 648 -11.26 39.70 20.58
N CYS A 649 -10.77 38.79 21.43
CA CYS A 649 -9.95 37.68 20.96
C CYS A 649 -10.71 36.81 19.95
N SER A 650 -10.06 36.51 18.82
CA SER A 650 -10.55 35.56 17.80
C SER A 650 -10.72 34.14 18.34
N ALA A 651 -10.02 33.75 19.42
CA ALA A 651 -10.20 32.47 20.09
C ALA A 651 -11.40 32.43 21.07
N TYR A 652 -12.35 33.35 20.96
CA TYR A 652 -13.62 33.28 21.71
C TYR A 652 -14.47 32.07 21.25
N PRO A 653 -15.14 31.33 22.18
CA PRO A 653 -15.28 31.59 23.61
C PRO A 653 -14.16 31.03 24.50
N GLN A 654 -13.18 30.31 23.94
CA GLN A 654 -12.07 29.73 24.69
C GLN A 654 -11.16 30.80 25.32
N CYS A 655 -11.06 31.97 24.70
CA CYS A 655 -10.45 33.17 25.26
C CYS A 655 -11.46 34.32 25.22
N ARG A 656 -11.76 34.91 26.39
CA ARG A 656 -12.69 36.03 26.53
C ARG A 656 -11.99 37.39 26.63
N MET A 657 -10.72 37.46 26.24
CA MET A 657 -9.96 38.72 26.28
C MET A 657 -10.62 39.76 25.37
N THR A 658 -10.81 40.96 25.92
CA THR A 658 -11.32 42.13 25.22
C THR A 658 -10.48 43.35 25.50
N ALA A 659 -10.42 44.28 24.56
CA ALA A 659 -9.74 45.57 24.67
C ALA A 659 -10.65 46.67 24.10
N ASN A 660 -10.47 47.92 24.54
CA ASN A 660 -11.22 49.04 23.96
C ASN A 660 -10.63 49.38 22.57
N ASP A 661 -11.40 50.04 21.70
CA ASP A 661 -10.85 50.60 20.46
C ASP A 661 -10.30 52.01 20.72
N LYS A 662 -9.03 52.25 20.38
CA LYS A 662 -8.42 53.59 20.41
C LYS A 662 -7.86 53.90 19.04
N GLY A 663 -8.65 54.57 18.20
CA GLY A 663 -8.22 54.97 16.85
C GLY A 663 -7.95 53.78 15.92
N GLY A 664 -8.72 52.68 16.04
CA GLY A 664 -8.54 51.51 15.19
C GLY A 664 -7.44 50.53 15.62
N VAL A 665 -6.93 50.65 16.86
CA VAL A 665 -6.05 49.65 17.48
C VAL A 665 -6.57 49.23 18.87
N PRO A 666 -6.28 47.99 19.32
CA PRO A 666 -6.70 47.52 20.64
C PRO A 666 -5.95 48.23 21.78
N ASP A 667 -6.71 48.86 22.67
CA ASP A 667 -6.21 49.48 23.90
C ASP A 667 -6.49 48.60 25.12
N PHE A 668 -5.42 48.10 25.72
CA PHE A 668 -5.45 47.20 26.88
C PHE A 668 -5.40 47.94 28.23
N THR A 669 -5.33 49.28 28.23
CA THR A 669 -5.25 50.06 29.46
C THR A 669 -6.47 49.80 30.37
N GLY A 670 -6.21 49.59 31.66
CA GLY A 670 -7.25 49.33 32.67
C GLY A 670 -7.93 47.94 32.63
N LYS A 671 -7.48 46.99 31.78
CA LYS A 671 -8.01 45.62 31.72
C LYS A 671 -7.09 44.63 32.46
N ARG A 672 -7.64 43.76 33.31
CA ARG A 672 -6.90 42.61 33.88
C ARG A 672 -6.62 41.60 32.77
N ILE A 673 -5.36 41.45 32.37
CA ILE A 673 -4.90 40.37 31.48
C ILE A 673 -4.73 39.12 32.35
N PRO A 674 -5.54 38.05 32.17
CA PRO A 674 -5.33 36.81 32.91
C PRO A 674 -3.99 36.20 32.49
N THR A 675 -3.09 36.00 33.44
CA THR A 675 -1.81 35.32 33.18
C THR A 675 -2.09 33.89 32.78
N ALA A 676 -1.70 33.50 31.56
CA ALA A 676 -1.73 32.11 31.14
C ALA A 676 -0.85 31.29 32.10
N GLN A 677 -1.42 30.29 32.76
CA GLN A 677 -0.61 29.27 33.41
C GLN A 677 0.16 28.51 32.30
N GLY A 678 1.46 28.81 32.20
CA GLY A 678 2.42 28.06 31.39
C GLY A 678 2.93 28.78 30.14
N SER A 679 3.78 29.79 30.30
CA SER A 679 4.76 30.20 29.26
C SER A 679 5.95 30.89 29.92
N VAL A 680 7.14 30.32 29.74
CA VAL A 680 8.44 30.90 30.14
C VAL A 680 8.82 32.03 29.17
N PRO A 681 9.47 33.14 29.59
CA PRO A 681 9.82 34.23 28.69
C PRO A 681 10.98 33.84 27.76
N HIS A 682 10.89 34.24 26.49
CA HIS A 682 11.97 34.16 25.51
C HIS A 682 12.91 35.36 25.70
N ASP A 683 14.18 35.08 26.00
CA ASP A 683 15.24 36.09 25.99
C ASP A 683 15.81 36.20 24.58
N THR A 684 15.84 37.42 24.04
CA THR A 684 16.40 37.73 22.72
C THR A 684 17.78 38.34 22.90
N ASN A 685 18.83 37.51 22.99
CA ASN A 685 20.18 37.77 22.47
C ASN A 685 21.19 36.66 22.82
N ALA A 686 22.05 36.34 21.85
CA ALA A 686 23.34 35.63 21.94
C ALA A 686 23.38 34.08 21.72
N PRO A 687 24.53 33.54 21.24
CA PRO A 687 24.58 32.50 20.19
C PRO A 687 24.83 31.05 20.67
N ASN A 688 24.59 30.12 19.74
CA ASN A 688 25.00 28.71 19.67
C ASN A 688 25.96 28.19 20.76
N SER A 689 25.46 27.32 21.63
CA SER A 689 26.16 26.10 22.07
C SER A 689 25.20 25.16 22.81
N ALA A 690 25.24 23.88 22.46
CA ALA A 690 24.47 22.83 23.13
C ALA A 690 25.07 22.48 24.49
N PRO A 691 24.24 22.16 25.51
CA PRO A 691 24.63 21.08 26.40
C PRO A 691 23.50 20.12 26.81
N SER A 692 23.99 18.93 27.17
CA SER A 692 23.36 17.70 27.67
C SER A 692 22.40 17.85 28.85
N PHE A 693 21.37 16.99 28.91
CA PHE A 693 20.54 16.81 30.10
C PHE A 693 20.71 15.41 30.72
N THR A 694 21.12 15.42 31.98
CA THR A 694 21.06 14.36 32.98
C THR A 694 19.65 14.29 33.60
N ALA A 695 19.27 13.09 34.07
CA ALA A 695 17.97 12.78 34.67
C ALA A 695 17.87 13.21 36.16
N PRO A 696 16.64 13.39 36.70
CA PRO A 696 16.43 13.33 38.15
C PRO A 696 15.47 12.22 38.61
N ALA A 697 15.72 11.79 39.85
CA ALA A 697 15.02 10.77 40.63
C ALA A 697 14.03 11.41 41.67
N PRO A 698 13.25 10.61 42.45
CA PRO A 698 11.88 10.95 42.87
C PRO A 698 11.68 11.24 44.38
N ILE A 699 10.52 11.82 44.78
CA ILE A 699 10.10 11.93 46.20
C ILE A 699 8.59 11.63 46.42
N ARG A 700 8.33 11.04 47.60
CA ARG A 700 7.17 10.30 48.15
C ARG A 700 6.13 11.14 48.95
N ARG A 701 4.90 10.57 49.07
CA ARG A 701 3.95 10.53 50.24
C ARG A 701 3.22 11.85 50.63
N LEU A 702 1.98 11.91 51.18
CA LEU A 702 1.22 11.04 52.11
C LEU A 702 -0.31 11.41 52.18
N ARG A 703 -1.22 10.42 52.00
CA ARG A 703 -2.40 9.98 52.85
C ARG A 703 -3.61 10.87 53.27
N ARG A 704 -4.80 10.23 53.11
CA ARG A 704 -5.99 10.06 54.06
C ARG A 704 -6.93 11.29 54.27
N LEU A 705 -8.27 11.24 54.47
CA LEU A 705 -9.27 10.27 55.00
C LEU A 705 -10.73 10.56 54.52
N LEU A 706 -11.52 9.47 54.30
CA LEU A 706 -12.93 9.15 54.71
C LEU A 706 -14.19 9.87 54.17
N ARG A 707 -15.12 9.13 53.53
CA ARG A 707 -16.47 8.61 53.99
C ARG A 707 -17.60 9.67 53.95
N ALA A 708 -18.86 9.45 53.62
CA ALA A 708 -19.77 8.35 53.19
C ALA A 708 -20.95 9.03 52.43
N VAL A 709 -21.76 8.39 51.58
CA VAL A 709 -23.04 7.74 51.91
C VAL A 709 -23.46 6.83 50.74
N SER A 710 -24.07 5.70 51.09
CA SER A 710 -24.36 4.48 50.32
C SER A 710 -25.81 4.36 49.79
N ILE A 711 -26.03 3.38 48.87
CA ILE A 711 -27.22 2.47 48.63
C ILE A 711 -27.73 2.56 47.17
N ARG A 712 -27.94 1.51 46.34
CA ARG A 712 -27.95 0.02 46.46
C ARG A 712 -27.81 -0.68 45.07
N ARG A 713 -26.99 -1.76 45.06
CA ARG A 713 -27.10 -3.11 44.44
C ARG A 713 -27.42 -3.32 42.93
N ARG A 714 -26.50 -4.00 42.21
CA ARG A 714 -26.43 -5.48 42.05
C ARG A 714 -25.01 -5.97 41.70
N ARG A 715 -24.61 -7.11 42.29
CA ARG A 715 -23.28 -7.74 42.26
C ARG A 715 -23.14 -8.67 41.04
N MET A 716 -22.01 -8.61 40.33
CA MET A 716 -21.38 -9.76 39.68
C MET A 716 -19.92 -9.85 40.16
N SER A 717 -19.48 -11.05 40.53
CA SER A 717 -18.28 -11.33 41.30
C SER A 717 -16.97 -11.03 40.58
N ARG A 718 -16.01 -10.41 41.28
CA ARG A 718 -14.58 -10.43 40.94
C ARG A 718 -14.10 -11.88 40.89
N ARG A 719 -13.67 -12.37 39.72
CA ARG A 719 -12.87 -13.60 39.62
C ARG A 719 -11.43 -13.29 40.08
N ARG A 720 -10.94 -14.15 40.95
CA ARG A 720 -9.69 -14.06 41.73
C ARG A 720 -8.51 -14.43 40.81
N TRP A 721 -7.43 -13.65 40.85
CA TRP A 721 -6.17 -13.94 40.16
C TRP A 721 -5.38 -14.93 41.02
N THR A 722 -4.98 -16.07 40.47
CA THR A 722 -4.12 -17.04 41.17
C THR A 722 -2.73 -16.99 40.53
N ARG A 723 -1.73 -16.61 41.32
CA ARG A 723 -0.31 -16.75 40.99
C ARG A 723 0.13 -18.05 41.67
N CYS A 724 0.38 -19.11 40.91
CA CYS A 724 0.93 -20.34 41.45
C CYS A 724 2.46 -20.19 41.55
N PHE A 725 2.98 -20.27 42.76
CA PHE A 725 4.36 -20.66 43.01
C PHE A 725 4.37 -22.20 43.02
N LEU A 726 5.24 -22.82 42.23
CA LEU A 726 5.45 -24.27 42.27
C LEU A 726 6.46 -24.58 43.38
N GLU A 727 6.05 -25.46 44.30
CA GLU A 727 6.96 -26.21 45.18
C GLU A 727 7.61 -27.33 44.33
N ASP A 728 8.90 -27.62 44.56
CA ASP A 728 9.71 -28.63 43.85
C ASP A 728 9.22 -30.07 44.16
N ASP A 729 8.15 -30.52 43.49
CA ASP A 729 7.76 -31.93 43.46
C ASP A 729 7.77 -32.41 42.00
N MET A 730 8.64 -33.39 41.69
CA MET A 730 8.93 -33.85 40.33
C MET A 730 7.74 -34.60 39.73
N SER A 731 6.89 -33.91 38.96
CA SER A 731 5.68 -34.51 38.39
C SER A 731 5.96 -35.36 37.15
N THR A 732 5.36 -36.55 37.04
CA THR A 732 5.45 -37.38 35.83
C THR A 732 4.29 -37.11 34.86
N PHE A 733 4.46 -37.36 33.56
CA PHE A 733 3.34 -37.22 32.59
C PHE A 733 2.10 -38.04 32.98
N ARG A 734 2.27 -39.17 33.69
CA ARG A 734 1.15 -39.99 34.17
C ARG A 734 0.36 -39.29 35.27
N GLU A 735 1.03 -38.60 36.18
CA GLU A 735 0.39 -37.80 37.24
C GLU A 735 -0.39 -36.62 36.67
N LEU A 736 0.01 -36.10 35.51
CA LEU A 736 -0.73 -35.08 34.76
C LEU A 736 -1.97 -35.61 34.03
N GLY A 737 -2.28 -36.91 34.13
CA GLY A 737 -3.42 -37.55 33.49
C GLY A 737 -3.17 -38.00 32.04
N VAL A 738 -1.91 -38.11 31.60
CA VAL A 738 -1.58 -38.65 30.26
C VAL A 738 -1.61 -40.19 30.29
N PRO A 739 -2.33 -40.85 29.37
CA PRO A 739 -2.36 -42.32 29.28
C PRO A 739 -0.98 -42.95 29.06
N GLN A 740 -0.79 -44.15 29.58
CA GLN A 740 0.49 -44.89 29.54
C GLN A 740 1.07 -45.01 28.11
N GLN A 741 0.22 -45.23 27.11
CA GLN A 741 0.65 -45.37 25.72
C GLN A 741 1.28 -44.08 25.17
N LEU A 742 0.72 -42.92 25.50
CA LEU A 742 1.25 -41.61 25.11
C LEU A 742 2.49 -41.24 25.91
N ALA A 743 2.52 -41.54 27.21
CA ALA A 743 3.70 -41.32 28.06
C ALA A 743 4.91 -42.15 27.58
N ALA A 744 4.70 -43.44 27.29
CA ALA A 744 5.75 -44.31 26.73
C ALA A 744 6.24 -43.84 25.35
N ALA A 745 5.36 -43.28 24.52
CA ALA A 745 5.72 -42.71 23.22
C ALA A 745 6.60 -41.45 23.34
N LEU A 746 6.41 -40.64 24.39
CA LEU A 746 7.28 -39.49 24.70
C LEU A 746 8.64 -39.95 25.23
N GLU A 747 8.66 -40.97 26.10
CA GLU A 747 9.89 -41.52 26.67
C GLU A 747 10.81 -42.11 25.59
N LYS A 748 10.25 -42.83 24.61
CA LYS A 748 10.99 -43.33 23.42
C LYS A 748 11.65 -42.21 22.59
N ARG A 749 11.23 -40.95 22.78
CA ARG A 749 11.80 -39.76 22.12
C ARG A 749 12.72 -38.95 23.03
N GLY A 750 13.04 -39.46 24.22
CA GLY A 750 13.89 -38.78 25.19
C GLY A 750 13.17 -37.68 25.97
N ILE A 751 11.83 -37.58 25.92
CA ILE A 751 11.05 -36.63 26.71
C ILE A 751 10.52 -37.37 27.94
N LYS A 752 11.27 -37.28 29.04
CA LYS A 752 10.97 -38.02 30.28
C LYS A 752 10.10 -37.23 31.26
N GLU A 753 10.34 -35.93 31.34
CA GLU A 753 9.73 -35.04 32.33
C GLU A 753 8.91 -33.93 31.64
N PRO A 754 7.74 -33.56 32.20
CA PRO A 754 6.94 -32.46 31.69
C PRO A 754 7.62 -31.11 31.93
N THR A 755 7.47 -30.18 30.99
CA THR A 755 7.89 -28.79 31.19
C THR A 755 6.88 -28.04 32.07
N PRO A 756 7.24 -26.91 32.71
CA PRO A 756 6.31 -26.18 33.59
C PRO A 756 5.01 -25.73 32.90
N ILE A 757 5.05 -25.44 31.59
CA ILE A 757 3.84 -25.17 30.81
C ILE A 757 3.01 -26.44 30.57
N GLN A 758 3.63 -27.60 30.42
CA GLN A 758 2.91 -28.88 30.32
C GLN A 758 2.26 -29.26 31.66
N GLU A 759 2.97 -29.11 32.78
CA GLU A 759 2.46 -29.36 34.13
C GLU A 759 1.21 -28.52 34.44
N ALA A 760 1.24 -27.23 34.11
CA ALA A 760 0.12 -26.34 34.36
C ALA A 760 -1.02 -26.52 33.35
N PHE A 761 -0.71 -26.77 32.07
CA PHE A 761 -1.70 -26.73 30.99
C PHE A 761 -2.40 -28.08 30.75
N ILE A 762 -1.70 -29.21 30.88
CA ILE A 762 -2.25 -30.54 30.55
C ILE A 762 -3.46 -30.89 31.44
N PRO A 763 -3.38 -30.79 32.79
CA PRO A 763 -4.53 -31.14 33.65
C PRO A 763 -5.75 -30.24 33.40
N ALA A 764 -5.53 -28.94 33.22
CA ALA A 764 -6.59 -27.98 32.95
C ALA A 764 -7.25 -28.21 31.58
N ALA A 765 -6.45 -28.57 30.56
CA ALA A 765 -6.97 -28.91 29.24
C ALA A 765 -7.74 -30.25 29.28
N GLY A 766 -7.25 -31.24 30.03
CA GLY A 766 -7.93 -32.51 30.26
C GLY A 766 -9.29 -32.34 30.95
N GLY A 767 -9.42 -31.37 31.86
CA GLY A 767 -10.69 -30.99 32.50
C GLY A 767 -11.70 -30.28 31.58
N GLY A 768 -11.36 -30.02 30.32
CA GLY A 768 -12.27 -29.42 29.34
C GLY A 768 -12.36 -27.90 29.37
N GLU A 769 -11.48 -27.20 30.10
CA GLU A 769 -11.45 -25.73 30.16
C GLU A 769 -11.01 -25.10 28.83
N ASN A 770 -11.53 -23.92 28.49
CA ASN A 770 -10.95 -23.07 27.45
C ASN A 770 -9.71 -22.37 28.03
N LEU A 771 -8.57 -22.46 27.35
CA LEU A 771 -7.29 -22.05 27.92
C LEU A 771 -6.49 -21.14 26.97
N VAL A 772 -5.80 -20.17 27.57
CA VAL A 772 -4.70 -19.43 26.95
C VAL A 772 -3.41 -19.78 27.67
N GLY A 773 -2.45 -20.40 26.95
CA GLY A 773 -1.12 -20.72 27.44
C GLY A 773 -0.08 -19.77 26.86
N ALA A 774 0.62 -19.03 27.72
CA ALA A 774 1.74 -18.18 27.32
C ALA A 774 3.03 -18.69 27.96
N ALA A 775 3.96 -19.16 27.13
CA ALA A 775 5.26 -19.65 27.56
C ALA A 775 6.30 -19.46 26.45
N PRO A 776 7.59 -19.20 26.75
CA PRO A 776 8.65 -18.99 25.76
C PRO A 776 8.76 -20.08 24.68
N THR A 777 9.35 -19.78 23.52
CA THR A 777 9.57 -20.78 22.46
C THR A 777 10.50 -21.89 22.93
N GLY A 778 10.21 -23.15 22.57
CA GLY A 778 11.03 -24.30 23.00
C GLY A 778 10.59 -24.96 24.31
N THR A 779 9.59 -24.42 25.02
CA THR A 779 9.06 -24.97 26.28
C THR A 779 8.05 -26.12 26.11
N GLY A 780 7.95 -26.74 24.93
CA GLY A 780 7.07 -27.91 24.73
C GLY A 780 5.57 -27.62 24.58
N LYS A 781 5.17 -26.38 24.23
CA LYS A 781 3.77 -25.96 24.01
C LYS A 781 2.95 -26.89 23.10
N THR A 782 3.54 -27.44 22.05
CA THR A 782 2.84 -28.33 21.12
C THR A 782 2.30 -29.57 21.82
N PHE A 783 3.10 -30.21 22.67
CA PHE A 783 2.63 -31.36 23.45
C PHE A 783 1.67 -30.97 24.59
N ALA A 784 1.77 -29.73 25.09
CA ALA A 784 0.85 -29.24 26.12
C ALA A 784 -0.62 -29.25 25.66
N TYR A 785 -0.91 -29.01 24.37
CA TYR A 785 -2.27 -29.17 23.84
C TYR A 785 -2.51 -30.51 23.13
N LEU A 786 -1.50 -31.12 22.49
CA LEU A 786 -1.72 -32.39 21.77
C LEU A 786 -2.08 -33.53 22.72
N LEU A 787 -1.35 -33.69 23.82
CA LEU A 787 -1.55 -34.80 24.76
C LEU A 787 -2.98 -34.84 25.32
N PRO A 788 -3.53 -33.76 25.93
CA PRO A 788 -4.90 -33.76 26.42
C PRO A 788 -5.94 -33.75 25.30
N SER A 789 -5.60 -33.32 24.08
CA SER A 789 -6.54 -33.39 22.95
C SER A 789 -6.72 -34.83 22.43
N LEU A 790 -5.63 -35.60 22.35
CA LEU A 790 -5.66 -36.98 21.85
C LEU A 790 -6.46 -37.92 22.74
N THR A 791 -6.53 -37.68 24.05
CA THR A 791 -7.32 -38.49 24.99
C THR A 791 -8.82 -38.33 24.85
N ARG A 792 -9.26 -37.25 24.17
CA ARG A 792 -10.68 -36.89 24.03
C ARG A 792 -11.27 -37.22 22.66
N ILE A 793 -10.45 -37.69 21.72
CA ILE A 793 -10.90 -38.08 20.39
C ILE A 793 -11.52 -39.47 20.46
N ASP A 794 -12.75 -39.61 19.96
CA ASP A 794 -13.36 -40.92 19.72
C ASP A 794 -12.68 -41.58 18.52
N MET A 795 -11.94 -42.65 18.77
CA MET A 795 -11.20 -43.39 17.75
C MET A 795 -12.11 -44.08 16.72
N ASN A 796 -13.37 -44.36 17.09
CA ASN A 796 -14.34 -45.02 16.22
C ASN A 796 -15.04 -44.04 15.27
N LEU A 797 -15.12 -42.76 15.63
CA LEU A 797 -15.75 -41.73 14.82
C LEU A 797 -14.81 -41.24 13.70
N ARG A 798 -15.13 -41.62 12.46
CA ARG A 798 -14.41 -41.18 11.25
C ARG A 798 -14.87 -39.78 10.79
N ALA A 799 -14.62 -38.78 11.62
CA ALA A 799 -14.87 -37.36 11.34
C ALA A 799 -13.79 -36.49 11.99
N VAL A 800 -13.64 -35.25 11.51
CA VAL A 800 -12.66 -34.29 12.05
C VAL A 800 -13.12 -33.85 13.44
N GLN A 801 -12.38 -34.25 14.48
CA GLN A 801 -12.70 -33.95 15.88
C GLN A 801 -11.74 -32.92 16.50
N LEU A 802 -10.50 -32.88 16.01
CA LEU A 802 -9.48 -31.90 16.43
C LEU A 802 -9.05 -31.05 15.24
N LEU A 803 -9.30 -29.74 15.33
CA LEU A 803 -8.83 -28.75 14.36
C LEU A 803 -7.75 -27.87 14.98
N ILE A 804 -6.56 -27.87 14.37
CA ILE A 804 -5.45 -27.02 14.79
C ILE A 804 -5.18 -25.98 13.70
N LEU A 805 -5.35 -24.70 14.03
CA LEU A 805 -5.00 -23.59 13.16
C LEU A 805 -3.60 -23.09 13.48
N ALA A 806 -2.81 -22.86 12.43
CA ALA A 806 -1.49 -22.24 12.51
C ALA A 806 -1.37 -21.08 11.50
N PRO A 807 -0.67 -19.99 11.85
CA PRO A 807 -0.57 -18.79 11.02
C PRO A 807 0.27 -18.97 9.74
N THR A 808 1.09 -20.03 9.65
CA THR A 808 1.94 -20.30 8.48
C THR A 808 1.86 -21.76 8.03
N HIS A 809 2.19 -22.01 6.77
CA HIS A 809 2.16 -23.37 6.20
C HIS A 809 3.21 -24.29 6.83
N GLU A 810 4.37 -23.76 7.19
CA GLU A 810 5.47 -24.50 7.82
C GLU A 810 5.09 -24.98 9.21
N LEU A 811 4.52 -24.10 10.02
CA LEU A 811 4.10 -24.43 11.37
C LEU A 811 2.97 -25.47 11.33
N ALA A 812 2.02 -25.33 10.40
CA ALA A 812 0.98 -26.35 10.20
C ALA A 812 1.55 -27.73 9.84
N VAL A 813 2.60 -27.78 9.01
CA VAL A 813 3.28 -29.05 8.67
C VAL A 813 4.01 -29.63 9.89
N GLN A 814 4.74 -28.81 10.64
CA GLN A 814 5.46 -29.25 11.85
C GLN A 814 4.53 -29.83 12.89
N ILE A 815 3.41 -29.15 13.17
CA ILE A 815 2.41 -29.64 14.12
C ILE A 815 1.79 -30.95 13.62
N ALA A 816 1.47 -31.04 12.32
CA ALA A 816 0.93 -32.27 11.73
C ALA A 816 1.92 -33.45 11.84
N ASP A 817 3.21 -33.22 11.59
CA ASP A 817 4.23 -34.25 11.68
C ASP A 817 4.51 -34.66 13.14
N ALA A 818 4.51 -33.70 14.07
CA ALA A 818 4.59 -33.98 15.51
C ALA A 818 3.41 -34.87 15.97
N ALA A 819 2.19 -34.53 15.55
CA ALA A 819 0.99 -35.30 15.84
C ALA A 819 1.02 -36.70 15.20
N ARG A 820 1.39 -36.83 13.91
CA ARG A 820 1.52 -38.14 13.23
C ARG A 820 2.50 -39.05 13.94
N THR A 821 3.68 -38.53 14.21
CA THR A 821 4.73 -39.31 14.83
C THR A 821 4.30 -39.72 16.24
N LEU A 822 3.53 -38.89 16.96
CA LEU A 822 3.09 -39.20 18.33
C LEU A 822 2.00 -40.28 18.31
N VAL A 823 1.01 -40.12 17.44
CA VAL A 823 -0.04 -41.12 17.18
C VAL A 823 0.56 -42.47 16.77
N GLN A 824 1.55 -42.46 15.88
CA GLN A 824 2.22 -43.68 15.42
C GLN A 824 3.05 -44.33 16.54
N ALA A 825 3.82 -43.56 17.30
CA ALA A 825 4.64 -44.08 18.40
C ALA A 825 3.81 -44.62 19.58
N ALA A 826 2.61 -44.08 19.78
CA ALA A 826 1.63 -44.54 20.75
C ALA A 826 0.67 -45.62 20.20
N GLU A 827 0.86 -46.04 18.94
CA GLU A 827 0.06 -47.07 18.25
C GLU A 827 -1.46 -46.77 18.24
N LEU A 828 -1.82 -45.48 18.16
CA LEU A 828 -3.22 -45.05 18.13
C LEU A 828 -3.78 -45.15 16.70
N PRO A 829 -5.00 -45.67 16.51
CA PRO A 829 -5.64 -45.79 15.19
C PRO A 829 -6.22 -44.46 14.67
N LEU A 830 -5.47 -43.37 14.79
CA LEU A 830 -5.88 -42.01 14.41
C LEU A 830 -5.16 -41.56 13.14
N THR A 831 -5.83 -40.74 12.32
CA THR A 831 -5.25 -40.18 11.10
C THR A 831 -5.14 -38.66 11.17
N VAL A 832 -3.97 -38.13 10.78
CA VAL A 832 -3.66 -36.69 10.78
C VAL A 832 -3.46 -36.16 9.36
N GLN A 833 -4.23 -35.14 8.99
CA GLN A 833 -4.15 -34.48 7.69
C GLN A 833 -3.71 -33.01 7.82
N ALA A 834 -2.70 -32.63 7.04
CA ALA A 834 -2.26 -31.25 6.91
C ALA A 834 -2.96 -30.58 5.71
N LEU A 835 -3.52 -29.38 5.92
CA LEU A 835 -4.25 -28.60 4.93
C LEU A 835 -3.61 -27.21 4.80
N ILE A 836 -2.69 -27.06 3.85
CA ILE A 836 -1.89 -25.84 3.66
C ILE A 836 -2.09 -25.23 2.27
N GLY A 837 -2.16 -23.90 2.21
CA GLY A 837 -2.18 -23.11 0.98
C GLY A 837 -0.96 -23.36 0.09
N GLY A 838 -1.09 -23.12 -1.21
CA GLY A 838 -0.02 -23.29 -2.21
C GLY A 838 0.37 -24.74 -2.54
N ALA A 839 -0.03 -25.73 -1.74
CA ALA A 839 0.11 -27.14 -2.08
C ALA A 839 -1.08 -27.66 -2.89
N ASN A 840 -0.81 -28.67 -3.75
CA ASN A 840 -1.79 -29.25 -4.66
C ASN A 840 -3.07 -29.67 -3.91
N ILE A 841 -4.17 -28.99 -4.25
CA ILE A 841 -5.46 -29.16 -3.59
C ILE A 841 -6.06 -30.55 -3.82
N LYS A 842 -5.86 -31.15 -5.00
CA LYS A 842 -6.35 -32.50 -5.32
C LYS A 842 -5.76 -33.52 -4.36
N ARG A 843 -4.45 -33.45 -4.06
CA ARG A 843 -3.79 -34.35 -3.11
C ARG A 843 -4.33 -34.18 -1.68
N GLN A 844 -4.68 -32.97 -1.27
CA GLN A 844 -5.28 -32.71 0.04
C GLN A 844 -6.73 -33.25 0.11
N ILE A 845 -7.49 -33.10 -0.98
CA ILE A 845 -8.83 -33.69 -1.11
C ILE A 845 -8.77 -35.22 -1.04
N GLU A 846 -7.81 -35.86 -1.72
CA GLU A 846 -7.60 -37.31 -1.59
C GLU A 846 -7.25 -37.72 -0.15
N GLY A 847 -6.43 -36.93 0.54
CA GLY A 847 -6.13 -37.13 1.96
C GLY A 847 -7.38 -37.04 2.85
N LEU A 848 -8.29 -36.10 2.57
CA LEU A 848 -9.55 -35.95 3.29
C LEU A 848 -10.53 -37.09 3.07
N LYS A 849 -10.47 -37.83 1.95
CA LYS A 849 -11.28 -39.04 1.74
C LYS A 849 -11.01 -40.13 2.78
N LYS A 850 -9.82 -40.13 3.39
CA LYS A 850 -9.46 -41.03 4.50
C LYS A 850 -10.17 -40.69 5.81
N LYS A 851 -10.95 -39.59 5.85
CA LYS A 851 -11.72 -39.11 7.00
C LYS A 851 -10.84 -38.94 8.25
N PRO A 852 -9.81 -38.09 8.20
CA PRO A 852 -8.89 -37.87 9.31
C PRO A 852 -9.61 -37.29 10.53
N GLN A 853 -9.26 -37.78 11.72
CA GLN A 853 -9.77 -37.24 12.98
C GLN A 853 -9.08 -35.94 13.39
N ILE A 854 -7.85 -35.73 12.92
CA ILE A 854 -7.03 -34.57 13.25
C ILE A 854 -6.70 -33.81 11.97
N VAL A 855 -7.06 -32.52 11.94
CA VAL A 855 -6.75 -31.62 10.83
C VAL A 855 -5.90 -30.46 11.34
N VAL A 856 -4.80 -30.19 10.64
CA VAL A 856 -3.90 -29.08 10.93
C VAL A 856 -3.76 -28.20 9.69
N GLY A 857 -4.00 -26.89 9.79
CA GLY A 857 -3.96 -26.05 8.60
C GLY A 857 -4.01 -24.54 8.82
N SER A 858 -3.83 -23.80 7.74
CA SER A 858 -4.03 -22.35 7.71
C SER A 858 -5.52 -22.02 7.54
N ALA A 859 -6.02 -20.98 8.23
CA ALA A 859 -7.44 -20.61 8.19
C ALA A 859 -8.00 -20.47 6.77
N ALA A 860 -7.31 -19.77 5.87
CA ALA A 860 -7.71 -19.61 4.47
C ALA A 860 -7.93 -20.95 3.73
N ARG A 861 -7.03 -21.92 3.88
CA ARG A 861 -7.15 -23.25 3.23
C ARG A 861 -8.27 -24.09 3.85
N ILE A 862 -8.51 -23.97 5.16
CA ILE A 862 -9.65 -24.62 5.83
C ILE A 862 -10.96 -24.06 5.28
N LEU A 863 -11.06 -22.73 5.13
CA LEU A 863 -12.21 -22.06 4.54
C LEU A 863 -12.43 -22.48 3.09
N GLU A 864 -11.38 -22.49 2.27
CA GLU A 864 -11.42 -22.90 0.86
C GLU A 864 -12.03 -24.30 0.73
N LEU A 865 -11.48 -25.29 1.46
CA LEU A 865 -11.92 -26.68 1.42
C LEU A 865 -13.33 -26.89 1.99
N SER A 866 -13.72 -26.08 2.97
CA SER A 866 -15.09 -26.08 3.52
C SER A 866 -16.10 -25.50 2.52
N ARG A 867 -15.78 -24.37 1.89
CA ARG A 867 -16.64 -23.70 0.88
C ARG A 867 -16.93 -24.58 -0.33
N ILE A 868 -15.94 -25.35 -0.81
CA ILE A 868 -16.15 -26.31 -1.91
C ILE A 868 -16.78 -27.64 -1.46
N GLY A 869 -17.23 -27.74 -0.20
CA GLY A 869 -17.92 -28.91 0.35
C GLY A 869 -17.04 -30.15 0.55
N LYS A 870 -15.70 -30.01 0.58
CA LYS A 870 -14.76 -31.13 0.72
C LYS A 870 -14.29 -31.36 2.16
N LEU A 871 -14.49 -30.39 3.05
CA LEU A 871 -14.18 -30.49 4.47
C LEU A 871 -15.44 -30.17 5.30
N ARG A 872 -15.85 -31.10 6.16
CA ARG A 872 -16.91 -30.85 7.16
C ARG A 872 -16.26 -30.66 8.53
N LEU A 873 -16.75 -29.67 9.28
CA LEU A 873 -16.23 -29.30 10.59
C LEU A 873 -17.28 -29.40 11.71
N SER A 874 -18.43 -30.03 11.41
CA SER A 874 -19.57 -30.23 12.32
C SER A 874 -19.24 -31.05 13.57
N ASP A 875 -18.21 -31.89 13.50
CA ASP A 875 -17.85 -32.84 14.54
C ASP A 875 -16.61 -32.40 15.34
N VAL A 876 -16.13 -31.18 15.10
CA VAL A 876 -14.95 -30.62 15.79
C VAL A 876 -15.31 -30.32 17.24
N GLN A 877 -14.68 -31.07 18.15
CA GLN A 877 -14.84 -30.92 19.60
C GLN A 877 -13.77 -30.01 20.20
N ILE A 878 -12.58 -29.95 19.59
CA ILE A 878 -11.44 -29.18 20.08
C ILE A 878 -10.87 -28.32 18.96
N LEU A 879 -10.80 -27.01 19.21
CA LEU A 879 -10.10 -26.03 18.38
C LEU A 879 -8.81 -25.62 19.09
N VAL A 880 -7.68 -25.76 18.40
CA VAL A 880 -6.40 -25.22 18.85
C VAL A 880 -5.99 -24.04 17.97
N LEU A 881 -5.58 -22.93 18.58
CA LEU A 881 -4.93 -21.82 17.91
C LEU A 881 -3.46 -21.75 18.35
N ASP A 882 -2.54 -22.28 17.54
CA ASP A 882 -1.10 -22.20 17.80
C ASP A 882 -0.53 -20.90 17.21
N GLU A 883 0.24 -20.16 18.00
CA GLU A 883 0.57 -18.74 17.80
C GLU A 883 -0.69 -17.83 17.71
N PHE A 884 -1.59 -17.95 18.70
CA PHE A 884 -2.89 -17.26 18.70
C PHE A 884 -2.82 -15.72 18.59
N ASP A 885 -1.74 -15.10 19.07
CA ASP A 885 -1.48 -13.66 18.96
C ASP A 885 -1.26 -13.20 17.51
N ARG A 886 -0.86 -14.10 16.62
CA ARG A 886 -0.80 -13.87 15.17
C ARG A 886 -2.11 -14.19 14.50
N LEU A 887 -2.71 -15.33 14.83
CA LEU A 887 -3.99 -15.76 14.27
C LEU A 887 -5.10 -14.74 14.55
N LEU A 888 -5.11 -14.13 15.74
CA LEU A 888 -6.04 -13.07 16.12
C LEU A 888 -5.49 -11.65 15.85
N GLY A 889 -4.40 -11.53 15.09
CA GLY A 889 -3.81 -10.26 14.67
C GLY A 889 -4.49 -9.69 13.41
N LYS A 890 -4.21 -8.41 13.11
CA LYS A 890 -4.88 -7.63 12.03
C LYS A 890 -4.96 -8.32 10.66
N GLN A 891 -4.00 -9.17 10.30
CA GLN A 891 -3.92 -9.79 8.97
C GLN A 891 -4.71 -11.10 8.84
N LEU A 892 -4.89 -11.86 9.92
CA LEU A 892 -5.45 -13.23 9.87
C LEU A 892 -6.74 -13.39 10.68
N ALA A 893 -7.09 -12.39 11.50
CA ALA A 893 -8.21 -12.48 12.43
C ALA A 893 -9.55 -12.78 11.74
N ASP A 894 -9.79 -12.23 10.56
CA ASP A 894 -11.08 -12.39 9.88
C ASP A 894 -11.26 -13.79 9.30
N ASP A 895 -10.22 -14.36 8.69
CA ASP A 895 -10.23 -15.77 8.26
C ASP A 895 -10.40 -16.71 9.46
N VAL A 896 -9.70 -16.45 10.57
CA VAL A 896 -9.81 -17.28 11.78
C VAL A 896 -11.22 -17.20 12.38
N ARG A 897 -11.81 -16.00 12.44
CA ARG A 897 -13.21 -15.81 12.87
C ARG A 897 -14.18 -16.52 11.93
N ALA A 898 -13.94 -16.48 10.62
CA ALA A 898 -14.77 -17.18 9.65
C ALA A 898 -14.70 -18.70 9.85
N VAL A 899 -13.51 -19.27 10.12
CA VAL A 899 -13.40 -20.70 10.46
C VAL A 899 -14.15 -21.00 11.75
N ILE A 900 -13.99 -20.18 12.78
CA ILE A 900 -14.67 -20.32 14.07
C ILE A 900 -16.19 -20.39 13.90
N ARG A 901 -16.78 -19.59 13.00
CA ARG A 901 -18.24 -19.61 12.72
C ARG A 901 -18.72 -20.92 12.09
N LEU A 902 -17.83 -21.70 11.48
CA LEU A 902 -18.16 -23.01 10.90
C LEU A 902 -18.11 -24.15 11.93
N LEU A 903 -17.61 -23.90 13.14
CA LEU A 903 -17.44 -24.91 14.18
C LEU A 903 -18.65 -24.95 15.13
N PRO A 904 -18.92 -26.10 15.77
CA PRO A 904 -19.95 -26.22 16.81
C PRO A 904 -19.75 -25.20 17.95
N GLN A 905 -20.86 -24.71 18.52
CA GLN A 905 -20.80 -23.77 19.67
C GLN A 905 -20.19 -24.43 20.91
N ASN A 906 -20.52 -25.70 21.17
CA ASN A 906 -19.99 -26.50 22.28
C ASN A 906 -18.67 -27.18 21.87
N ARG A 907 -17.58 -26.40 21.85
CA ARG A 907 -16.21 -26.89 21.60
C ARG A 907 -15.25 -26.34 22.65
N GLN A 908 -14.21 -27.10 22.96
CA GLN A 908 -13.08 -26.60 23.73
C GLN A 908 -12.15 -25.77 22.84
N ALA A 909 -11.64 -24.66 23.35
CA ALA A 909 -10.66 -23.82 22.69
C ALA A 909 -9.35 -23.74 23.49
N LEU A 910 -8.25 -24.18 22.86
CA LEU A 910 -6.91 -24.15 23.44
C LEU A 910 -6.03 -23.20 22.62
N LEU A 911 -5.58 -22.11 23.21
CA LEU A 911 -4.84 -21.06 22.53
C LEU A 911 -3.44 -20.98 23.12
N LEU A 912 -2.39 -21.17 22.32
CA LEU A 912 -1.02 -21.11 22.81
C LEU A 912 -0.17 -20.14 21.99
N SER A 913 0.71 -19.41 22.66
CA SER A 913 1.71 -18.57 21.99
C SER A 913 2.94 -18.35 22.87
N ALA A 914 4.04 -17.94 22.22
CA ALA A 914 5.22 -17.44 22.91
C ALA A 914 4.94 -16.15 23.68
N THR A 915 3.98 -15.34 23.22
CA THR A 915 3.60 -14.09 23.84
C THR A 915 2.08 -13.99 23.98
N ALA A 916 1.61 -13.30 25.02
CA ALA A 916 0.19 -13.05 25.20
C ALA A 916 -0.04 -11.55 25.45
N PRO A 917 0.12 -10.69 24.42
CA PRO A 917 -0.14 -9.27 24.54
C PRO A 917 -1.60 -9.01 24.89
N THR A 918 -1.86 -7.92 25.62
CA THR A 918 -3.21 -7.57 26.11
C THR A 918 -4.26 -7.55 25.01
N ALA A 919 -3.92 -7.10 23.79
CA ALA A 919 -4.84 -7.09 22.66
C ALA A 919 -5.25 -8.50 22.19
N ALA A 920 -4.29 -9.44 22.12
CA ALA A 920 -4.57 -10.82 21.74
C ALA A 920 -5.39 -11.54 22.82
N ILE A 921 -5.10 -11.27 24.09
CA ILE A 921 -5.89 -11.80 25.21
C ILE A 921 -7.32 -11.27 25.16
N ARG A 922 -7.53 -9.97 24.93
CA ARG A 922 -8.88 -9.41 24.77
C ARG A 922 -9.64 -10.03 23.61
N ALA A 923 -8.96 -10.27 22.48
CA ALA A 923 -9.57 -10.94 21.33
C ALA A 923 -9.95 -12.40 21.66
N ALA A 924 -9.09 -13.12 22.37
CA ALA A 924 -9.37 -14.48 22.84
C ALA A 924 -10.52 -14.52 23.85
N ASP A 925 -10.54 -13.56 24.80
CA ASP A 925 -11.58 -13.42 25.82
C ASP A 925 -12.96 -13.19 25.20
N GLY A 926 -13.05 -12.30 24.21
CA GLY A 926 -14.29 -12.05 23.47
C GLY A 926 -14.79 -13.25 22.64
N LEU A 927 -13.93 -14.22 22.33
CA LEU A 927 -14.30 -15.39 21.52
C LEU A 927 -14.57 -16.65 22.36
N PHE A 928 -13.86 -16.84 23.47
CA PHE A 928 -13.83 -18.13 24.18
C PHE A 928 -13.88 -18.02 25.71
N ALA A 929 -13.79 -16.80 26.28
CA ALA A 929 -13.65 -16.55 27.72
C ALA A 929 -12.64 -17.51 28.42
N PRO A 930 -11.39 -17.63 27.94
CA PRO A 930 -10.46 -18.66 28.39
C PRO A 930 -9.79 -18.29 29.71
N ARG A 931 -9.44 -19.31 30.51
CA ARG A 931 -8.52 -19.16 31.65
C ARG A 931 -7.10 -18.99 31.14
N ILE A 932 -6.35 -18.07 31.73
CA ILE A 932 -4.99 -17.73 31.31
C ILE A 932 -3.98 -18.42 32.21
N ILE A 933 -3.06 -19.17 31.60
CA ILE A 933 -1.90 -19.81 32.22
C ILE A 933 -0.65 -19.14 31.63
N ARG A 934 0.16 -18.53 32.50
CA ARG A 934 1.43 -17.91 32.11
C ARG A 934 2.56 -18.59 32.85
N VAL A 935 3.55 -19.04 32.10
CA VAL A 935 4.78 -19.60 32.62
C VAL A 935 5.91 -18.67 32.18
N GLU A 936 6.60 -18.10 33.16
CA GLU A 936 7.82 -17.33 32.96
C GLU A 936 9.01 -18.30 33.01
N ASP A 937 10.03 -18.10 32.17
CA ASP A 937 11.18 -19.02 32.15
C ASP A 937 11.96 -18.96 33.46
N ALA A 938 12.34 -20.16 33.94
CA ALA A 938 13.59 -20.34 34.66
C ALA A 938 14.74 -20.07 33.66
N GLN A 939 15.68 -19.19 34.03
CA GLN A 939 16.77 -18.65 33.21
C GLN A 939 17.32 -19.60 32.12
N THR A 940 16.87 -19.46 30.88
CA THR A 940 17.67 -19.89 29.72
C THR A 940 18.77 -18.85 29.48
N THR A 941 20.03 -19.23 29.62
CA THR A 941 21.21 -18.38 29.40
C THR A 941 21.41 -18.09 27.91
N CYS A 942 20.60 -17.17 27.35
CA CYS A 942 20.83 -16.59 26.03
C CYS A 942 21.58 -15.27 26.21
N GLU A 943 22.82 -15.20 25.73
CA GLU A 943 23.61 -13.97 25.81
C GLU A 943 23.21 -12.99 24.70
N ASN A 944 22.96 -11.73 25.06
CA ASN A 944 22.55 -10.70 24.11
C ASN A 944 23.70 -9.71 23.90
N TYR A 945 24.28 -9.74 22.71
CA TYR A 945 25.39 -8.90 22.29
C TYR A 945 24.94 -7.82 21.31
N TYR A 946 25.68 -6.71 21.29
CA TYR A 946 25.62 -5.75 20.20
C TYR A 946 27.01 -5.47 19.62
N HIS A 947 27.05 -5.12 18.35
CA HIS A 947 28.24 -4.67 17.66
C HIS A 947 27.93 -3.44 16.82
N ARG A 948 28.72 -2.37 17.00
CA ARG A 948 28.56 -1.15 16.22
C ARG A 948 29.15 -1.35 14.83
N ALA A 949 28.32 -1.18 13.81
CA ALA A 949 28.74 -1.25 12.43
C ALA A 949 27.97 -0.21 11.62
N ALA A 950 28.67 0.56 10.78
CA ALA A 950 28.01 1.46 9.84
C ALA A 950 27.06 0.66 8.94
N PHE A 951 25.92 1.26 8.57
CA PHE A 951 24.86 0.59 7.81
C PHE A 951 25.38 -0.20 6.58
N ARG A 952 26.29 0.41 5.80
CA ARG A 952 26.91 -0.20 4.61
C ARG A 952 27.83 -1.40 4.92
N ASP A 953 28.38 -1.45 6.13
CA ASP A 953 29.37 -2.43 6.56
C ASP A 953 28.76 -3.58 7.38
N LYS A 954 27.46 -3.57 7.63
CA LYS A 954 26.81 -4.61 8.46
C LYS A 954 26.98 -6.02 7.90
N ILE A 955 26.91 -6.22 6.59
CA ILE A 955 27.19 -7.54 5.98
C ILE A 955 28.67 -7.93 6.10
N LYS A 956 29.59 -6.97 5.96
CA LYS A 956 31.02 -7.19 6.24
C LYS A 956 31.25 -7.52 7.73
N ALA A 957 30.45 -6.96 8.63
CA ALA A 957 30.48 -7.32 10.04
C ALA A 957 30.01 -8.77 10.27
N VAL A 958 28.96 -9.23 9.58
CA VAL A 958 28.55 -10.67 9.62
C VAL A 958 29.70 -11.58 9.18
N GLN A 959 30.41 -11.24 8.10
CA GLN A 959 31.59 -11.97 7.67
C GLN A 959 32.67 -12.01 8.76
N LYS A 960 33.02 -10.87 9.37
CA LYS A 960 33.98 -10.82 10.48
C LYS A 960 33.51 -11.65 11.68
N LEU A 961 32.21 -11.65 11.99
CA LEU A 961 31.63 -12.46 13.06
C LEU A 961 31.82 -13.96 12.81
N THR A 962 31.59 -14.45 11.59
CA THR A 962 31.78 -15.88 11.26
C THR A 962 33.22 -16.37 11.41
N ARG A 963 34.21 -15.46 11.28
CA ARG A 963 35.62 -15.79 11.49
C ARG A 963 36.03 -15.76 12.97
N ARG A 964 35.26 -15.06 13.81
CA ARG A 964 35.56 -14.83 15.23
C ARG A 964 34.77 -15.72 16.17
N LEU A 965 33.55 -16.09 15.78
CA LEU A 965 32.65 -16.90 16.57
C LEU A 965 32.57 -18.31 15.97
N PRO A 966 32.52 -19.37 16.80
CA PRO A 966 32.41 -20.74 16.33
C PRO A 966 30.97 -21.06 15.88
N ILE A 967 30.48 -20.34 14.87
CA ILE A 967 29.11 -20.50 14.34
C ILE A 967 29.05 -21.80 13.55
N ARG A 968 28.37 -22.83 14.07
CA ARG A 968 28.09 -24.07 13.32
C ARG A 968 26.74 -23.97 12.62
N ARG A 969 25.75 -23.36 13.26
CA ARG A 969 24.43 -23.06 12.69
C ARG A 969 23.99 -21.67 13.15
N GLY A 970 24.04 -20.70 12.24
CA GLY A 970 23.62 -19.32 12.47
C GLY A 970 22.44 -18.90 11.62
N ILE A 971 21.58 -18.04 12.16
CA ILE A 971 20.51 -17.37 11.40
C ILE A 971 20.79 -15.88 11.35
N VAL A 972 20.82 -15.31 10.16
CA VAL A 972 21.05 -13.88 9.92
C VAL A 972 19.77 -13.26 9.40
N PHE A 973 19.24 -12.28 10.15
CA PHE A 973 18.01 -11.58 9.80
C PHE A 973 18.30 -10.27 9.08
N VAL A 974 17.70 -10.14 7.88
CA VAL A 974 17.73 -8.92 7.05
C VAL A 974 16.31 -8.43 6.76
N GLY A 975 16.15 -7.13 6.51
CA GLY A 975 14.86 -6.47 6.38
C GLY A 975 14.14 -6.76 5.06
N ARG A 976 14.87 -7.04 3.97
CA ARG A 976 14.28 -7.25 2.62
C ARG A 976 14.84 -8.48 1.93
N GLY A 977 14.06 -9.08 1.03
CA GLY A 977 14.45 -10.29 0.31
C GLY A 977 15.62 -10.10 -0.66
N PHE A 978 15.65 -8.96 -1.37
CA PHE A 978 16.79 -8.59 -2.23
C PHE A 978 18.10 -8.47 -1.43
N ASP A 979 18.02 -7.96 -0.20
CA ASP A 979 19.18 -7.84 0.68
C ASP A 979 19.70 -9.22 1.14
N ALA A 980 18.82 -10.22 1.28
CA ALA A 980 19.20 -11.59 1.63
C ALA A 980 19.96 -12.30 0.51
N GLU A 981 19.55 -12.15 -0.76
CA GLU A 981 20.27 -12.72 -1.90
C GLU A 981 21.66 -12.10 -2.05
N ARG A 982 21.73 -10.76 -2.02
CA ARG A 982 22.99 -10.01 -2.10
C ARG A 982 23.93 -10.34 -0.94
N ALA A 983 23.39 -10.54 0.26
CA ALA A 983 24.19 -10.97 1.41
C ALA A 983 24.76 -12.38 1.23
N VAL A 984 23.98 -13.33 0.69
CA VAL A 984 24.48 -14.69 0.40
C VAL A 984 25.57 -14.67 -0.66
N GLU A 985 25.39 -13.92 -1.74
CA GLU A 985 26.43 -13.79 -2.79
C GLU A 985 27.74 -13.27 -2.21
N LYS A 986 27.68 -12.19 -1.41
CA LYS A 986 28.85 -11.62 -0.74
C LYS A 986 29.51 -12.57 0.25
N LEU A 987 28.72 -13.27 1.07
CA LEU A 987 29.26 -14.21 2.05
C LEU A 987 29.90 -15.44 1.37
N ARG A 988 29.29 -15.96 0.30
CA ARG A 988 29.84 -17.09 -0.48
C ARG A 988 31.11 -16.72 -1.22
N TYR A 989 31.18 -15.51 -1.79
CA TYR A 989 32.40 -14.99 -2.40
C TYR A 989 33.58 -15.02 -1.42
N GLU A 990 33.31 -14.77 -0.14
CA GLU A 990 34.28 -14.79 0.96
C GLU A 990 34.52 -16.18 1.58
N GLY A 991 34.03 -17.24 0.94
CA GLY A 991 34.21 -18.63 1.37
C GLY A 991 33.27 -19.08 2.49
N ILE A 992 32.27 -18.29 2.88
CA ILE A 992 31.32 -18.65 3.93
C ILE A 992 30.16 -19.46 3.35
N ARG A 993 29.85 -20.61 3.94
CA ARG A 993 28.76 -21.49 3.49
C ARG A 993 27.41 -20.92 3.92
N ALA A 994 26.88 -19.98 3.14
CA ALA A 994 25.59 -19.34 3.39
C ALA A 994 24.50 -19.82 2.41
N VAL A 995 23.25 -19.86 2.87
CA VAL A 995 22.05 -20.09 2.05
C VAL A 995 21.00 -19.03 2.37
N SER A 996 20.22 -18.59 1.38
CA SER A 996 19.12 -17.66 1.58
C SER A 996 17.81 -18.40 1.77
N LEU A 997 16.89 -17.77 2.47
CA LEU A 997 15.51 -18.18 2.59
C LEU A 997 14.61 -16.97 2.37
N LEU A 998 13.87 -16.95 1.25
CA LEU A 998 12.99 -15.83 0.91
C LEU A 998 11.51 -16.24 0.97
N GLY A 999 10.63 -15.28 1.23
CA GLY A 999 9.19 -15.53 1.37
C GLY A 999 8.48 -15.95 0.08
N GLN A 1000 9.08 -15.73 -1.09
CA GLN A 1000 8.50 -16.07 -2.41
C GLN A 1000 9.16 -17.29 -3.08
N GLU A 1001 10.08 -17.99 -2.41
CA GLU A 1001 10.75 -19.14 -3.02
C GLU A 1001 9.82 -20.35 -3.21
N ARG A 1002 10.02 -21.07 -4.33
CA ARG A 1002 9.37 -22.36 -4.58
C ARG A 1002 9.67 -23.33 -3.43
N ARG A 1003 8.69 -24.15 -3.07
CA ARG A 1003 8.73 -25.11 -1.95
C ARG A 1003 9.99 -25.99 -1.95
N ASP A 1004 10.48 -26.38 -3.12
CA ASP A 1004 11.66 -27.23 -3.27
C ASP A 1004 12.97 -26.50 -2.92
N ARG A 1005 13.13 -25.24 -3.32
CA ARG A 1005 14.30 -24.42 -2.97
C ARG A 1005 14.32 -24.11 -1.48
N ARG A 1006 13.15 -23.80 -0.92
CA ARG A 1006 12.96 -23.58 0.53
C ARG A 1006 13.37 -24.82 1.34
N ARG A 1007 12.93 -26.01 0.90
CA ARG A 1007 13.32 -27.29 1.50
C ARG A 1007 14.83 -27.53 1.38
N ALA A 1008 15.41 -27.29 0.20
CA ALA A 1008 16.84 -27.46 -0.02
C ALA A 1008 17.69 -26.54 0.88
N ALA A 1009 17.28 -25.29 1.10
CA ALA A 1009 17.97 -24.36 2.00
C ALA A 1009 17.96 -24.85 3.46
N LEU A 1010 16.80 -25.34 3.94
CA LEU A 1010 16.67 -25.88 5.29
C LEU A 1010 17.44 -27.20 5.47
N ASP A 1011 17.35 -28.09 4.48
CA ASP A 1011 18.10 -29.36 4.48
C ASP A 1011 19.61 -29.12 4.42
N SER A 1012 20.06 -28.02 3.78
CA SER A 1012 21.47 -27.63 3.75
C SER A 1012 22.00 -27.23 5.14
N ILE A 1013 21.24 -26.42 5.87
CA ILE A 1013 21.58 -26.02 7.26
C ILE A 1013 21.50 -27.20 8.22
N ARG A 1014 20.44 -28.02 8.14
CA ARG A 1014 20.26 -29.19 9.03
C ARG A 1014 21.36 -30.22 8.86
N ALA A 1015 21.76 -30.48 7.61
CA ALA A 1015 22.84 -31.40 7.28
C ALA A 1015 24.26 -30.82 7.48
N GLY A 1016 24.40 -29.57 7.95
CA GLY A 1016 25.70 -28.91 8.14
C GLY A 1016 26.46 -28.61 6.84
N ARG A 1017 25.75 -28.56 5.70
CA ARG A 1017 26.30 -28.13 4.39
C ARG A 1017 26.35 -26.61 4.26
N ALA A 1018 25.56 -25.89 5.07
CA ALA A 1018 25.63 -24.44 5.24
C ALA A 1018 25.71 -24.09 6.73
N ASP A 1019 26.53 -23.09 7.03
CA ASP A 1019 26.75 -22.56 8.39
C ASP A 1019 25.78 -21.42 8.70
N LEU A 1020 25.36 -20.64 7.68
CA LEU A 1020 24.48 -19.49 7.84
C LEU A 1020 23.21 -19.58 6.98
N LEU A 1021 22.06 -19.32 7.61
CA LEU A 1021 20.78 -19.07 6.96
C LEU A 1021 20.47 -17.57 6.94
N ILE A 1022 20.47 -16.94 5.77
CA ILE A 1022 20.10 -15.54 5.60
C ILE A 1022 18.60 -15.45 5.29
N ALA A 1023 17.82 -14.81 6.15
CA ALA A 1023 16.37 -14.80 6.02
C ALA A 1023 15.75 -13.45 6.40
N THR A 1024 14.58 -13.18 5.82
CA THR A 1024 13.73 -12.08 6.30
C THR A 1024 12.81 -12.52 7.42
N ASP A 1025 12.26 -11.57 8.18
CA ASP A 1025 11.28 -11.87 9.25
C ASP A 1025 10.06 -12.64 8.76
N LEU A 1026 9.68 -12.51 7.48
CA LEU A 1026 8.59 -13.26 6.88
C LEU A 1026 9.02 -14.68 6.50
N ALA A 1027 10.21 -14.81 5.91
CA ALA A 1027 10.73 -16.10 5.45
C ALA A 1027 11.14 -17.02 6.61
N ALA A 1028 11.59 -16.44 7.73
CA ALA A 1028 12.05 -17.16 8.92
C ALA A 1028 10.93 -17.54 9.92
N ARG A 1029 9.67 -17.23 9.62
CA ARG A 1029 8.53 -17.59 10.50
C ARG A 1029 8.30 -19.09 10.48
N GLY A 1030 8.02 -19.67 11.65
CA GLY A 1030 7.79 -21.11 11.77
C GLY A 1030 9.02 -21.96 11.45
N LEU A 1031 10.23 -21.39 11.40
CA LEU A 1031 11.44 -22.18 11.23
C LEU A 1031 11.75 -22.98 12.50
N ASP A 1032 11.81 -24.28 12.35
CA ASP A 1032 12.32 -25.19 13.37
C ASP A 1032 13.63 -25.80 12.89
N ILE A 1033 14.72 -25.22 13.38
CA ILE A 1033 16.09 -25.64 13.12
C ILE A 1033 16.65 -25.99 14.49
N GLU A 1034 16.97 -27.27 14.69
CA GLU A 1034 17.58 -27.74 15.92
C GLU A 1034 19.02 -27.21 16.02
N ASP A 1035 19.43 -26.85 17.23
CA ASP A 1035 20.79 -26.41 17.58
C ASP A 1035 21.29 -25.16 16.84
N VAL A 1036 20.49 -24.10 16.77
CA VAL A 1036 21.00 -22.79 16.31
C VAL A 1036 21.86 -22.17 17.41
N ASP A 1037 23.14 -21.98 17.12
CA ASP A 1037 24.13 -21.43 18.06
C ASP A 1037 24.01 -19.89 18.17
N TYR A 1038 23.80 -19.23 17.02
CA TYR A 1038 23.82 -17.76 16.92
C TYR A 1038 22.67 -17.20 16.08
N VAL A 1039 22.06 -16.13 16.57
CA VAL A 1039 21.14 -15.28 15.80
C VAL A 1039 21.79 -13.92 15.58
N VAL A 1040 21.92 -13.50 14.34
CA VAL A 1040 22.50 -12.20 13.98
C VAL A 1040 21.41 -11.29 13.40
N ASN A 1041 21.12 -10.19 14.08
CA ASN A 1041 20.25 -9.13 13.54
C ASN A 1041 21.11 -8.16 12.76
N VAL A 1042 21.08 -8.23 11.41
CA VAL A 1042 21.70 -7.21 10.55
C VAL A 1042 20.87 -5.94 10.61
N ASP A 1043 19.56 -6.08 10.41
CA ASP A 1043 18.61 -4.99 10.57
C ASP A 1043 17.98 -5.03 11.95
N LEU A 1044 17.90 -3.86 12.59
CA LEU A 1044 17.36 -3.72 13.94
C LEU A 1044 15.88 -4.16 13.96
N PRO A 1045 15.47 -5.07 14.87
CA PRO A 1045 14.07 -5.44 15.00
C PRO A 1045 13.18 -4.23 15.28
N GLU A 1046 12.01 -4.17 14.65
CA GLU A 1046 11.14 -2.99 14.74
C GLU A 1046 10.50 -2.82 16.13
N ASP A 1047 10.22 -3.94 16.79
CA ASP A 1047 9.58 -4.02 18.10
C ASP A 1047 10.11 -5.18 18.96
N VAL A 1048 9.72 -5.18 20.25
CA VAL A 1048 10.07 -6.19 21.25
C VAL A 1048 9.64 -7.60 20.81
N ARG A 1049 8.50 -7.69 20.13
CA ARG A 1049 7.94 -8.97 19.68
C ARG A 1049 8.83 -9.62 18.64
N THR A 1050 9.26 -8.84 17.65
CA THR A 1050 10.15 -9.28 16.57
C THR A 1050 11.49 -9.69 17.14
N TYR A 1051 12.05 -8.91 18.06
CA TYR A 1051 13.29 -9.27 18.75
C TYR A 1051 13.17 -10.63 19.45
N ARG A 1052 12.15 -10.83 20.29
CA ARG A 1052 11.92 -12.10 21.01
C ARG A 1052 11.70 -13.28 20.07
N HIS A 1053 11.03 -13.08 18.93
CA HIS A 1053 10.83 -14.14 17.94
C HIS A 1053 12.11 -14.55 17.21
N ARG A 1054 13.02 -13.60 16.96
CA ARG A 1054 14.34 -13.85 16.39
C ARG A 1054 15.24 -14.53 17.42
N ALA A 1055 15.30 -13.98 18.64
CA ALA A 1055 16.07 -14.54 19.76
C ALA A 1055 15.64 -15.98 20.09
N GLY A 1056 14.35 -16.27 20.10
CA GLY A 1056 13.80 -17.62 20.34
C GLY A 1056 14.11 -18.65 19.24
N ARG A 1057 14.95 -18.32 18.25
CA ARG A 1057 15.52 -19.30 17.32
C ARG A 1057 16.77 -19.98 17.87
N THR A 1058 17.46 -19.36 18.84
CA THR A 1058 18.61 -19.95 19.55
C THR A 1058 18.23 -20.30 20.99
N ALA A 1059 19.16 -20.90 21.75
CA ALA A 1059 19.03 -21.28 23.15
C ALA A 1059 17.77 -22.12 23.50
N ARG A 1060 17.40 -23.06 22.61
CA ARG A 1060 16.23 -23.92 22.79
C ARG A 1060 16.55 -25.15 23.64
N ALA A 1061 15.56 -25.63 24.40
CA ALA A 1061 15.64 -26.87 25.19
C ALA A 1061 16.86 -26.94 26.14
N GLY A 1062 17.18 -25.83 26.81
CA GLY A 1062 18.26 -25.75 27.81
C GLY A 1062 19.68 -25.64 27.25
N LYS A 1063 19.87 -25.54 25.93
CA LYS A 1063 21.19 -25.34 25.31
C LYS A 1063 21.61 -23.86 25.34
N ALA A 1064 22.92 -23.60 25.39
CA ALA A 1064 23.47 -22.24 25.30
C ALA A 1064 23.32 -21.65 23.89
N GLY A 1065 23.15 -20.33 23.79
CA GLY A 1065 23.01 -19.62 22.52
C GLY A 1065 23.19 -18.11 22.66
N ALA A 1066 23.43 -17.41 21.56
CA ALA A 1066 23.66 -15.96 21.60
C ALA A 1066 22.98 -15.18 20.47
N VAL A 1067 22.55 -13.97 20.78
CA VAL A 1067 21.97 -13.02 19.83
C VAL A 1067 22.93 -11.86 19.64
N VAL A 1068 23.37 -11.60 18.41
CA VAL A 1068 24.25 -10.46 18.07
C VAL A 1068 23.45 -9.45 17.26
N THR A 1069 23.28 -8.24 17.76
CA THR A 1069 22.60 -7.16 17.03
C THR A 1069 23.58 -6.15 16.47
N LEU A 1070 23.58 -5.99 15.14
CA LEU A 1070 24.35 -4.97 14.45
C LEU A 1070 23.56 -3.67 14.42
N ALA A 1071 24.15 -2.59 14.92
CA ALA A 1071 23.52 -1.27 14.94
C ALA A 1071 24.51 -0.18 14.54
N ASP A 1072 24.06 0.77 13.73
CA ASP A 1072 24.80 2.02 13.49
C ASP A 1072 24.54 3.04 14.61
N ASP A 1073 25.25 4.17 14.59
CA ASP A 1073 25.15 5.20 15.64
C ASP A 1073 23.73 5.77 15.82
N LYS A 1074 22.92 5.81 14.75
CA LYS A 1074 21.53 6.28 14.81
C LYS A 1074 20.61 5.20 15.40
N GLU A 1075 20.85 3.94 15.06
CA GLU A 1075 20.10 2.78 15.55
C GLU A 1075 20.41 2.42 17.01
N MET A 1076 21.60 2.79 17.52
CA MET A 1076 22.00 2.51 18.90
C MET A 1076 21.01 3.04 19.95
N ALA A 1077 20.39 4.21 19.71
CA ALA A 1077 19.37 4.76 20.61
C ALA A 1077 18.13 3.87 20.68
N ARG A 1078 17.65 3.40 19.52
CA ARG A 1078 16.48 2.53 19.41
C ARG A 1078 16.76 1.12 19.95
N LEU A 1079 17.97 0.60 19.75
CA LEU A 1079 18.39 -0.68 20.35
C LEU A 1079 18.38 -0.62 21.88
N LYS A 1080 18.88 0.47 22.48
CA LYS A 1080 18.83 0.67 23.94
C LYS A 1080 17.40 0.77 24.45
N GLU A 1081 16.52 1.46 23.75
CA GLU A 1081 15.09 1.55 24.10
C GLU A 1081 14.42 0.17 24.04
N LEU A 1082 14.71 -0.62 23.01
CA LEU A 1082 14.21 -1.99 22.87
C LEU A 1082 14.71 -2.88 24.00
N ALA A 1083 15.99 -2.83 24.33
CA ALA A 1083 16.57 -3.58 25.44
C ALA A 1083 15.97 -3.21 26.79
N ALA A 1084 15.78 -1.91 27.05
CA ALA A 1084 15.14 -1.42 28.27
C ALA A 1084 13.70 -1.94 28.41
N ARG A 1085 12.92 -1.94 27.32
CA ARG A 1085 11.56 -2.50 27.30
C ARG A 1085 11.50 -4.01 27.50
N MET A 1086 12.59 -4.72 27.23
CA MET A 1086 12.70 -6.16 27.38
C MET A 1086 13.38 -6.58 28.68
N GLU A 1087 13.88 -5.63 29.46
CA GLU A 1087 14.72 -5.87 30.64
C GLU A 1087 15.95 -6.75 30.29
N LEU A 1088 16.52 -6.54 29.10
CA LEU A 1088 17.68 -7.30 28.61
C LEU A 1088 18.99 -6.57 28.92
N GLU A 1089 19.96 -7.30 29.46
CA GLU A 1089 21.35 -6.86 29.54
C GLU A 1089 22.02 -7.01 28.17
N LEU A 1090 22.34 -5.88 27.53
CA LEU A 1090 23.11 -5.86 26.28
C LEU A 1090 24.60 -5.71 26.57
N LYS A 1091 25.38 -6.73 26.21
CA LYS A 1091 26.84 -6.71 26.32
C LYS A 1091 27.45 -6.25 25.00
N THR A 1092 28.52 -5.47 25.04
CA THR A 1092 29.32 -5.24 23.83
C THR A 1092 29.98 -6.56 23.46
N LEU A 1093 29.95 -6.95 22.19
CA LEU A 1093 30.66 -8.14 21.75
C LEU A 1093 32.17 -7.97 22.08
N PRO A 1094 32.81 -8.90 22.80
CA PRO A 1094 34.20 -8.75 23.23
C PRO A 1094 35.14 -8.51 22.05
N ALA A 1095 36.04 -7.54 22.18
CA ALA A 1095 37.15 -7.36 21.25
C ALA A 1095 38.22 -8.41 21.59
N LYS A 1096 38.19 -9.56 20.91
CA LYS A 1096 39.38 -10.41 20.78
C LYS A 1096 39.97 -10.21 19.40
#